data_AF-A0A9N8DYA4-F1
#
_entry.id   AF-A0A9N8DYA4-F1
#
_cell.length_a   1.000
_cell.length_b   1.000
_cell.length_c   1.000
_cell.angle_alpha   90.00
_cell.angle_beta   90.00
_cell.angle_gamma   90.00
#
_symmetry.space_group_name_H-M   'P 1'
#
loop_
_entity.id
_entity.type
_entity.pdbx_description
1 polymer ?
#
loop_
_entity_poly.entity_id
_entity_poly.type
_entity_poly.pdbx_seq_one_letter_code
_entity_poly.pdbx_strand_id
1 'polypeptide(L)'
;MQWSQVLLRASARRVRPSIKDGRFRNLQTLTLNAGSTTLKYALYDIDDQTTSASSKKATLLASGLVDKVGKPDASITHNKQVVPTASAIDNHVDALDQVLQILLQSEQTPQIDCIGHRVVHGGPTFTSPTLLTPTVMDELQSISNLAPLHNPPALAAIQASLEQFPTATQVAIFDTAFHVASLPPKAYRYAVPQEWYHDHHIRKYGFHGTSYSYVAEQTARHLQKPVEECNLIVLHLGGGASMCCIQNGKSIDTTMGLTPLEGLVMATRAGDVDVGMVDYLVNSQNLTLDQVMQQLNRQSGLLGLSGGVSSDMRVLRDDNANDENCQLARQVFAERCRKYLGAYYFKLQGRVDAIVFCGGIGEGDAPLRQMILDGLEQDIGIAVDNAKNAVAVAPDRIVEVHPALAKTKVLVYPTDEEVSIALQASSLVAATTTATPKPTSTTATTPKPMTQATTNLFCHSLGHTYTGPQELGLLRIFAATINKVGYFRPIGRGGVDDYRIALMKQHFGWTDDEEQAMYGVDEEEAWELLAAGRDDELFERILQKYLAYAATKEFVMVSSFTQEDDSLHFAAKLCSALNIPAIMIGDADHDSQLSIAQTAFDSHGANCSGVIVSNVTDESAQRKKLEQMNLQPVALLPPNPVLENRTMREAMNLLEDSVCLYGAEHLESTMDSMRIYTVQVDDMLDLIVDDELAIVNCRRVDTLMSILLAAQSSKAPTPAGILFTLYQPGDLSPKIAALLDGLRDIRIPILATSMDTIDAANILDSTPPFLTAQSQDKIHEAAATMETHLDYNFLDQFRDDDDNTQQRDIGPRMFQYSTFLKARKLQKTIVLPEGADPRVVEAATILVKRQLCKVILVGDPVVIQANAEARRVSLDGITVVNPQSYAQLDDMIDAFVEARKSKGLTPVEAKEYLLQDVNYFSTMMMHLGLADGMVSGAMHSSANTIRPALQILKTAPGASLVSSIFFMLLEDGVKVFGDCAINTMPNAEQLAEIAVSSAKTSQQFGIEPRVGLLSYATGDSNKGELIDKVITATKSAKAAAEKEGFMNPELIAGPLQFDAAVDPAVAAVKAKDSPVAGKANVLIFPDLNSGNNGYKAVQQASKTIAVGPILQGLRKPVNDLSRGATVDDIVNTAVITALQTEN
;
A
#
# COMPACT_ATOMS: atom_id res chain seq x y z
N MET A 1 6.83 15.81 -20.27
CA MET A 1 5.87 15.41 -21.32
C MET A 1 4.70 14.72 -20.63
N GLN A 2 3.44 15.01 -20.98
CA GLN A 2 2.29 14.41 -20.29
C GLN A 2 1.90 13.08 -20.93
N TRP A 3 2.32 11.95 -20.33
CA TRP A 3 1.90 10.58 -20.70
C TRP A 3 0.38 10.37 -20.63
N SER A 4 -0.29 11.24 -19.86
CA SER A 4 -1.74 11.40 -19.79
C SER A 4 -2.40 11.84 -21.11
N GLN A 5 -1.67 12.23 -22.16
CA GLN A 5 -2.25 12.42 -23.50
C GLN A 5 -2.03 11.23 -24.45
N VAL A 6 -0.90 10.52 -24.35
CA VAL A 6 -0.53 9.42 -25.26
C VAL A 6 -1.38 8.16 -25.02
N LEU A 7 -1.45 7.68 -23.76
CA LEU A 7 -2.29 6.55 -23.35
C LEU A 7 -3.83 6.81 -23.47
N LEU A 8 -4.25 8.02 -23.90
CA LEU A 8 -5.63 8.57 -23.80
C LEU A 8 -6.40 8.20 -25.04
N ARG A 9 -5.69 8.48 -26.14
CA ARG A 9 -5.98 8.01 -27.48
C ARG A 9 -6.05 6.48 -27.52
N ALA A 10 -5.32 5.80 -26.63
CA ALA A 10 -5.35 4.35 -26.46
C ALA A 10 -6.62 3.82 -25.76
N SER A 11 -7.00 4.40 -24.64
CA SER A 11 -8.08 3.88 -23.79
C SER A 11 -9.51 3.89 -24.38
N ALA A 12 -9.75 4.56 -25.53
CA ALA A 12 -11.10 4.79 -26.08
C ALA A 12 -11.73 3.61 -26.85
N ARG A 13 -11.01 2.50 -27.06
CA ARG A 13 -11.57 1.27 -27.66
C ARG A 13 -10.94 0.04 -27.00
N ARG A 14 -11.36 -0.29 -25.77
CA ARG A 14 -11.08 -1.60 -25.18
C ARG A 14 -11.88 -2.66 -25.94
N VAL A 15 -11.20 -3.49 -26.71
CA VAL A 15 -11.81 -4.64 -27.38
C VAL A 15 -12.20 -5.64 -26.30
N ARG A 16 -13.50 -5.89 -26.13
CA ARG A 16 -13.97 -7.11 -25.45
C ARG A 16 -13.57 -8.30 -26.34
N PRO A 17 -13.03 -9.40 -25.80
CA PRO A 17 -12.79 -10.61 -26.58
C PRO A 17 -14.09 -10.98 -27.32
N SER A 18 -14.05 -11.04 -28.65
CA SER A 18 -15.25 -11.32 -29.44
C SER A 18 -15.69 -12.76 -29.20
N ILE A 19 -16.81 -12.96 -28.52
CA ILE A 19 -17.45 -14.27 -28.43
C ILE A 19 -18.14 -14.52 -29.77
N LYS A 20 -17.50 -15.31 -30.64
CA LYS A 20 -18.18 -15.98 -31.75
C LYS A 20 -18.39 -17.45 -31.33
N ASP A 21 -19.63 -17.91 -31.41
CA ASP A 21 -20.00 -19.33 -31.28
C ASP A 21 -19.70 -20.01 -29.93
N GLY A 22 -19.60 -19.24 -28.83
CA GLY A 22 -19.48 -19.79 -27.48
C GLY A 22 -18.10 -20.37 -27.12
N ARG A 23 -17.05 -20.01 -27.88
CA ARG A 23 -15.64 -20.29 -27.52
C ARG A 23 -14.88 -18.97 -27.35
N PHE A 24 -14.04 -18.87 -26.31
CA PHE A 24 -13.10 -17.76 -26.15
C PHE A 24 -12.15 -17.74 -27.36
N ARG A 25 -11.87 -16.56 -27.91
CA ARG A 25 -10.88 -16.38 -28.98
C ARG A 25 -9.48 -16.29 -28.35
N ASN A 26 -8.46 -16.87 -28.98
CA ASN A 26 -7.06 -16.72 -28.59
C ASN A 26 -6.64 -15.24 -28.58
N LEU A 27 -5.79 -14.84 -27.63
CA LEU A 27 -5.26 -13.48 -27.47
C LEU A 27 -3.96 -13.32 -28.27
N GLN A 28 -3.90 -12.38 -29.21
CA GLN A 28 -2.66 -12.07 -29.92
C GLN A 28 -1.83 -11.04 -29.14
N THR A 29 -0.68 -11.45 -28.63
CA THR A 29 0.21 -10.64 -27.79
C THR A 29 1.51 -10.31 -28.52
N LEU A 30 1.80 -9.02 -28.73
CA LEU A 30 3.07 -8.53 -29.25
C LEU A 30 4.04 -8.26 -28.09
N THR A 31 5.26 -8.74 -28.16
CA THR A 31 6.30 -8.47 -27.17
C THR A 31 7.36 -7.55 -27.76
N LEU A 32 7.80 -6.56 -27.00
CA LEU A 32 8.79 -5.57 -27.41
C LEU A 32 9.93 -5.50 -26.40
N ASN A 33 11.16 -5.61 -26.90
CA ASN A 33 12.37 -5.56 -26.11
C ASN A 33 13.34 -4.57 -26.77
N ALA A 34 13.34 -3.33 -26.26
CA ALA A 34 14.13 -2.22 -26.78
C ALA A 34 15.47 -2.11 -26.03
N GLY A 35 16.56 -2.36 -26.74
CA GLY A 35 17.92 -2.07 -26.30
C GLY A 35 18.40 -0.70 -26.79
N SER A 36 19.59 -0.26 -26.38
CA SER A 36 20.13 1.05 -26.77
C SER A 36 20.27 1.27 -28.28
N THR A 37 20.47 0.19 -29.05
CA THR A 37 20.65 0.23 -30.51
C THR A 37 19.87 -0.88 -31.23
N THR A 38 18.94 -1.53 -30.53
CA THR A 38 18.23 -2.71 -31.04
C THR A 38 16.76 -2.68 -30.60
N LEU A 39 15.88 -3.29 -31.40
CA LEU A 39 14.49 -3.56 -31.04
C LEU A 39 14.16 -4.99 -31.46
N LYS A 40 14.00 -5.89 -30.48
CA LYS A 40 13.50 -7.24 -30.71
C LYS A 40 11.99 -7.26 -30.54
N TYR A 41 11.30 -8.03 -31.37
CA TYR A 41 9.86 -8.23 -31.28
C TYR A 41 9.45 -9.66 -31.60
N ALA A 42 8.35 -10.10 -30.99
CA ALA A 42 7.70 -11.36 -31.30
C ALA A 42 6.19 -11.23 -31.12
N LEU A 43 5.42 -11.87 -32.00
CA LEU A 43 3.97 -11.91 -31.95
C LEU A 43 3.53 -13.34 -31.64
N TYR A 44 2.77 -13.50 -30.57
CA TYR A 44 2.27 -14.79 -30.11
C TYR A 44 0.75 -14.86 -30.18
N ASP A 45 0.23 -16.05 -30.51
CA ASP A 45 -1.16 -16.44 -30.27
C ASP A 45 -1.24 -17.23 -28.96
N ILE A 46 -1.99 -16.71 -27.98
CA ILE A 46 -2.12 -17.30 -26.64
C ILE A 46 -3.50 -17.93 -26.48
N ASP A 47 -3.56 -19.23 -26.20
CA ASP A 47 -4.81 -19.92 -25.88
C ASP A 47 -5.31 -19.53 -24.47
N ASP A 48 -6.51 -18.95 -24.39
CA ASP A 48 -7.06 -18.33 -23.18
C ASP A 48 -8.13 -19.21 -22.47
N GLN A 49 -8.20 -20.50 -22.80
CA GLN A 49 -9.17 -21.42 -22.19
C GLN A 49 -8.85 -21.83 -20.73
N THR A 50 -7.72 -21.38 -20.15
CA THR A 50 -7.27 -21.78 -18.81
C THR A 50 -6.85 -20.58 -17.94
N THR A 51 -7.21 -20.60 -16.65
CA THR A 51 -7.01 -19.50 -15.69
C THR A 51 -5.58 -19.38 -15.12
N SER A 52 -4.71 -20.37 -15.31
CA SER A 52 -3.31 -20.32 -14.84
C SER A 52 -2.35 -20.01 -15.98
N ALA A 53 -1.43 -19.04 -15.79
CA ALA A 53 -0.32 -18.75 -16.70
C ALA A 53 0.50 -20.01 -17.04
N SER A 54 0.48 -21.01 -16.14
CA SER A 54 1.26 -22.22 -16.26
C SER A 54 0.75 -23.23 -17.32
N SER A 55 -0.49 -23.07 -17.79
CA SER A 55 -1.14 -24.00 -18.73
C SER A 55 -1.44 -23.38 -20.11
N LYS A 56 -1.19 -22.07 -20.27
CA LYS A 56 -1.43 -21.36 -21.54
C LYS A 56 -0.36 -21.74 -22.57
N LYS A 57 -0.79 -22.12 -23.78
CA LYS A 57 0.10 -22.40 -24.89
C LYS A 57 0.32 -21.13 -25.71
N ALA A 58 1.57 -20.68 -25.81
CA ALA A 58 1.97 -19.59 -26.69
C ALA A 58 2.47 -20.13 -28.03
N THR A 59 1.84 -19.73 -29.14
CA THR A 59 2.25 -20.10 -30.50
C THR A 59 2.87 -18.91 -31.20
N LEU A 60 4.14 -19.00 -31.58
CA LEU A 60 4.83 -17.92 -32.30
C LEU A 60 4.23 -17.75 -33.70
N LEU A 61 3.73 -16.54 -34.00
CA LEU A 61 3.19 -16.16 -35.31
C LEU A 61 4.23 -15.44 -36.15
N ALA A 62 5.00 -14.54 -35.53
CA ALA A 62 6.05 -13.78 -36.20
C ALA A 62 7.12 -13.33 -35.21
N SER A 63 8.36 -13.15 -35.66
CA SER A 63 9.44 -12.60 -34.84
C SER A 63 10.40 -11.77 -35.68
N GLY A 64 11.15 -10.88 -35.04
CA GLY A 64 12.22 -10.16 -35.71
C GLY A 64 13.09 -9.32 -34.81
N LEU A 65 14.10 -8.73 -35.44
CA LEU A 65 15.10 -7.87 -34.85
C LEU A 65 15.35 -6.68 -35.77
N VAL A 66 15.20 -5.48 -35.23
CA VAL A 66 15.80 -4.27 -35.81
C VAL A 66 17.14 -4.08 -35.14
N ASP A 67 18.21 -4.13 -35.92
CA ASP A 67 19.58 -3.95 -35.44
C ASP A 67 20.14 -2.60 -35.88
N LYS A 68 21.06 -2.07 -35.07
CA LYS A 68 21.74 -0.78 -35.29
C LYS A 68 20.80 0.42 -35.47
N VAL A 69 19.74 0.50 -34.66
CA VAL A 69 18.83 1.65 -34.60
C VAL A 69 19.63 2.95 -34.38
N GLY A 70 19.35 3.98 -35.19
CA GLY A 70 20.08 5.25 -35.20
C GLY A 70 21.42 5.24 -35.94
N LYS A 71 21.71 4.18 -36.71
CA LYS A 71 22.90 4.08 -37.57
C LYS A 71 22.51 4.02 -39.06
N PRO A 72 23.38 4.50 -39.97
CA PRO A 72 23.11 4.46 -41.41
C PRO A 72 22.95 3.03 -41.98
N ASP A 73 23.54 2.04 -41.31
CA ASP A 73 23.50 0.63 -41.67
C ASP A 73 22.50 -0.18 -40.82
N ALA A 74 21.46 0.48 -40.30
CA ALA A 74 20.34 -0.17 -39.63
C ALA A 74 19.69 -1.23 -40.54
N SER A 75 19.33 -2.37 -39.97
CA SER A 75 18.77 -3.49 -40.73
C SER A 75 17.64 -4.16 -39.97
N ILE A 76 16.67 -4.69 -40.71
CA ILE A 76 15.55 -5.44 -40.15
C ILE A 76 15.65 -6.89 -40.60
N THR A 77 15.64 -7.80 -39.64
CA THR A 77 15.48 -9.23 -39.87
C THR A 77 14.10 -9.64 -39.37
N HIS A 78 13.26 -10.19 -40.25
CA HIS A 78 11.93 -10.70 -39.93
C HIS A 78 11.87 -12.19 -40.27
N ASN A 79 11.42 -13.03 -39.34
CA ASN A 79 11.36 -14.49 -39.48
C ASN A 79 12.66 -15.09 -40.06
N LYS A 80 13.81 -14.63 -39.54
CA LYS A 80 15.18 -15.02 -39.94
C LYS A 80 15.58 -14.62 -41.37
N GLN A 81 14.83 -13.75 -42.04
CA GLN A 81 15.18 -13.19 -43.34
C GLN A 81 15.42 -11.69 -43.24
N VAL A 82 16.46 -11.20 -43.92
CA VAL A 82 16.71 -9.75 -44.01
C VAL A 82 15.65 -9.14 -44.91
N VAL A 83 14.94 -8.15 -44.40
CA VAL A 83 13.90 -7.41 -45.12
C VAL A 83 14.44 -6.02 -45.47
N PRO A 84 14.22 -5.53 -46.71
CA PRO A 84 14.63 -4.19 -47.07
C PRO A 84 13.96 -3.14 -46.18
N THR A 85 14.73 -2.15 -45.74
CA THR A 85 14.22 -1.00 -44.99
C THR A 85 13.49 -0.04 -45.93
N ALA A 86 12.30 0.40 -45.54
CA ALA A 86 11.49 1.31 -46.35
C ALA A 86 12.02 2.76 -46.31
N SER A 87 12.65 3.13 -45.19
CA SER A 87 13.28 4.42 -44.93
C SER A 87 14.44 4.28 -43.92
N ALA A 88 15.16 5.36 -43.63
CA ALA A 88 16.11 5.39 -42.53
C ALA A 88 15.44 5.06 -41.18
N ILE A 89 16.19 4.44 -40.27
CA ILE A 89 15.74 4.07 -38.91
C ILE A 89 16.58 4.90 -37.94
N ASP A 90 16.18 6.15 -37.71
CA ASP A 90 16.96 7.10 -36.91
C ASP A 90 16.73 6.92 -35.41
N ASN A 91 15.57 6.37 -35.02
CA ASN A 91 15.21 6.12 -33.63
C ASN A 91 14.26 4.91 -33.47
N HIS A 92 13.91 4.57 -32.23
CA HIS A 92 13.05 3.43 -31.90
C HIS A 92 11.59 3.57 -32.34
N VAL A 93 11.12 4.79 -32.60
CA VAL A 93 9.79 5.04 -33.20
C VAL A 93 9.81 4.60 -34.66
N ASP A 94 10.80 5.05 -35.44
CA ASP A 94 10.97 4.66 -36.84
C ASP A 94 11.15 3.14 -36.99
N ALA A 95 11.87 2.53 -36.03
CA ALA A 95 12.08 1.08 -35.98
C ALA A 95 10.74 0.34 -35.81
N LEU A 96 9.88 0.80 -34.90
CA LEU A 96 8.58 0.19 -34.65
C LEU A 96 7.64 0.38 -35.84
N ASP A 97 7.59 1.58 -36.44
CA ASP A 97 6.78 1.88 -37.63
C ASP A 97 7.05 0.90 -38.78
N GLN A 98 8.34 0.64 -39.07
CA GLN A 98 8.72 -0.29 -40.12
C GLN A 98 8.40 -1.75 -39.76
N VAL A 99 8.56 -2.14 -38.50
CA VAL A 99 8.12 -3.45 -38.02
C VAL A 99 6.62 -3.63 -38.21
N LEU A 100 5.82 -2.59 -37.98
CA LEU A 100 4.37 -2.65 -38.18
C LEU A 100 4.00 -2.81 -39.64
N GLN A 101 4.64 -2.07 -40.54
CA GLN A 101 4.42 -2.24 -41.98
C GLN A 101 4.68 -3.68 -42.41
N ILE A 102 5.74 -4.31 -41.90
CA ILE A 102 6.05 -5.71 -42.19
C ILE A 102 4.96 -6.65 -41.65
N LEU A 103 4.52 -6.46 -40.40
CA LEU A 103 3.46 -7.28 -39.80
C LEU A 103 2.11 -7.12 -40.54
N LEU A 104 1.78 -5.91 -40.98
CA LEU A 104 0.53 -5.57 -41.68
C LEU A 104 0.50 -6.02 -43.15
N GLN A 105 1.66 -6.20 -43.78
CA GLN A 105 1.78 -6.69 -45.17
C GLN A 105 1.70 -8.22 -45.29
N SER A 106 1.62 -8.94 -44.16
CA SER A 106 1.41 -10.40 -44.16
C SER A 106 -0.02 -10.77 -44.61
N GLU A 107 -0.20 -11.94 -45.24
CA GLU A 107 -1.50 -12.39 -45.80
C GLU A 107 -2.64 -12.48 -44.77
N GLN A 108 -2.30 -12.53 -43.48
CA GLN A 108 -3.22 -12.48 -42.36
C GLN A 108 -2.87 -11.28 -41.48
N THR A 109 -3.50 -10.13 -41.71
CA THR A 109 -3.29 -8.94 -40.89
C THR A 109 -3.56 -9.26 -39.42
N PRO A 110 -2.55 -9.21 -38.53
CA PRO A 110 -2.72 -9.60 -37.14
C PRO A 110 -3.52 -8.55 -36.37
N GLN A 111 -4.39 -8.99 -35.46
CA GLN A 111 -5.17 -8.14 -34.57
C GLN A 111 -4.48 -8.17 -33.20
N ILE A 112 -3.60 -7.20 -32.91
CA ILE A 112 -2.85 -7.17 -31.66
C ILE A 112 -3.78 -6.72 -30.52
N ASP A 113 -4.04 -7.64 -29.58
CA ASP A 113 -4.92 -7.42 -28.42
C ASP A 113 -4.14 -6.91 -27.20
N CYS A 114 -2.88 -7.35 -27.06
CA CYS A 114 -2.00 -7.02 -25.95
C CYS A 114 -0.56 -6.73 -26.41
N ILE A 115 0.13 -5.82 -25.71
CA ILE A 115 1.56 -5.54 -25.92
C ILE A 115 2.32 -5.64 -24.60
N GLY A 116 3.29 -6.54 -24.52
CA GLY A 116 4.21 -6.66 -23.39
C GLY A 116 5.53 -5.95 -23.68
N HIS A 117 5.90 -5.00 -22.83
CA HIS A 117 7.13 -4.23 -22.92
C HIS A 117 8.13 -4.69 -21.88
N ARG A 118 9.31 -5.12 -22.32
CA ARG A 118 10.42 -5.37 -21.39
C ARG A 118 10.99 -4.05 -20.88
N VAL A 119 11.02 -3.88 -19.57
CA VAL A 119 11.65 -2.75 -18.89
C VAL A 119 12.75 -3.28 -17.99
N VAL A 120 13.96 -2.72 -18.12
CA VAL A 120 15.14 -3.27 -17.44
C VAL A 120 15.12 -3.02 -15.93
N HIS A 121 14.66 -1.84 -15.48
CA HIS A 121 14.66 -1.49 -14.07
C HIS A 121 13.31 -0.97 -13.60
N GLY A 122 12.69 -1.67 -12.63
CA GLY A 122 11.42 -1.33 -12.00
C GLY A 122 11.55 -0.54 -10.68
N GLY A 123 12.77 -0.34 -10.19
CA GLY A 123 12.98 0.39 -8.92
C GLY A 123 12.42 -0.39 -7.74
N PRO A 124 12.23 0.26 -6.57
CA PRO A 124 11.63 -0.41 -5.42
C PRO A 124 10.12 -0.62 -5.57
N THR A 125 9.45 0.17 -6.43
CA THR A 125 7.99 0.15 -6.57
C THR A 125 7.49 -1.04 -7.38
N PHE A 126 8.09 -1.33 -8.54
CA PHE A 126 7.51 -2.30 -9.47
C PHE A 126 8.00 -3.73 -9.21
N THR A 127 7.22 -4.47 -8.42
CA THR A 127 7.50 -5.85 -8.00
C THR A 127 6.81 -6.93 -8.85
N SER A 128 5.96 -6.55 -9.80
CA SER A 128 5.22 -7.47 -10.67
C SER A 128 4.93 -6.81 -12.03
N PRO A 129 4.46 -7.57 -13.05
CA PRO A 129 4.00 -6.99 -14.31
C PRO A 129 2.87 -5.99 -14.09
N THR A 130 2.99 -4.82 -14.72
CA THR A 130 2.09 -3.68 -14.43
C THR A 130 1.44 -3.15 -15.69
N LEU A 131 0.12 -2.93 -15.64
CA LEU A 131 -0.59 -2.24 -16.72
C LEU A 131 -0.04 -0.83 -16.89
N LEU A 132 0.31 -0.46 -18.12
CA LEU A 132 0.79 0.88 -18.41
C LEU A 132 -0.35 1.89 -18.25
N THR A 133 -0.20 2.79 -17.28
CA THR A 133 -1.09 3.92 -17.00
C THR A 133 -0.27 5.21 -16.97
N PRO A 134 -0.90 6.41 -17.04
CA PRO A 134 -0.14 7.67 -16.95
C PRO A 134 0.73 7.75 -15.68
N THR A 135 0.19 7.35 -14.53
CA THR A 135 0.94 7.31 -13.26
C THR A 135 2.14 6.37 -13.34
N VAL A 136 1.95 5.17 -13.90
CA VAL A 136 3.05 4.20 -14.10
C VAL A 136 4.11 4.77 -15.04
N MET A 137 3.73 5.48 -16.10
CA MET A 137 4.69 6.11 -17.01
C MET A 137 5.48 7.25 -16.35
N ASP A 138 4.83 8.09 -15.54
CA ASP A 138 5.49 9.16 -14.79
C ASP A 138 6.50 8.58 -13.78
N GLU A 139 6.13 7.48 -13.11
CA GLU A 139 7.01 6.78 -12.18
C GLU A 139 8.15 6.03 -12.89
N LEU A 140 7.90 5.36 -14.03
CA LEU A 140 8.97 4.77 -14.85
C LEU A 140 9.97 5.81 -15.34
N GLN A 141 9.50 7.02 -15.63
CA GLN A 141 10.36 8.13 -15.99
C GLN A 141 11.17 8.65 -14.80
N SER A 142 10.62 8.69 -13.58
CA SER A 142 11.35 9.13 -12.38
C SER A 142 12.48 8.17 -12.00
N ILE A 143 12.28 6.86 -12.17
CA ILE A 143 13.28 5.83 -11.86
C ILE A 143 14.26 5.54 -13.01
N SER A 144 14.11 6.18 -14.17
CA SER A 144 14.96 5.95 -15.34
C SER A 144 16.46 6.23 -15.08
N ASN A 145 16.76 7.06 -14.08
CA ASN A 145 18.13 7.34 -13.63
C ASN A 145 18.84 6.12 -13.02
N LEU A 146 18.10 5.10 -12.55
CA LEU A 146 18.68 3.85 -12.06
C LEU A 146 19.24 2.98 -13.20
N ALA A 147 18.75 3.15 -14.43
CA ALA A 147 19.20 2.43 -15.60
C ALA A 147 19.23 3.35 -16.86
N PRO A 148 20.11 4.37 -16.89
CA PRO A 148 20.06 5.45 -17.86
C PRO A 148 20.34 5.01 -19.30
N LEU A 149 21.00 3.85 -19.49
CA LEU A 149 21.27 3.28 -20.82
C LEU A 149 20.19 2.31 -21.31
N HIS A 150 19.20 1.98 -20.47
CA HIS A 150 18.27 0.88 -20.71
C HIS A 150 16.79 1.28 -20.59
N ASN A 151 16.40 2.02 -19.54
CA ASN A 151 15.02 2.45 -19.37
C ASN A 151 14.55 3.47 -20.43
N PRO A 152 15.38 4.44 -20.89
CA PRO A 152 14.92 5.39 -21.91
C PRO A 152 14.54 4.76 -23.27
N PRO A 153 15.31 3.81 -23.84
CA PRO A 153 14.86 3.07 -25.03
C PRO A 153 13.54 2.31 -24.83
N ALA A 154 13.33 1.70 -23.66
CA ALA A 154 12.07 1.02 -23.34
C ALA A 154 10.89 2.01 -23.29
N LEU A 155 11.07 3.16 -22.65
CA LEU A 155 10.06 4.23 -22.62
C LEU A 155 9.75 4.77 -24.02
N ALA A 156 10.75 4.90 -24.89
CA ALA A 156 10.54 5.32 -26.27
C ALA A 156 9.72 4.29 -27.06
N ALA A 157 10.01 2.99 -26.89
CA ALA A 157 9.23 1.92 -27.51
C ALA A 157 7.79 1.85 -26.98
N ILE A 158 7.61 2.06 -25.66
CA ILE A 158 6.28 2.19 -25.05
C ILE A 158 5.52 3.36 -25.66
N GLN A 159 6.15 4.54 -25.76
CA GLN A 159 5.53 5.72 -26.37
C GLN A 159 5.08 5.45 -27.81
N ALA A 160 5.99 4.93 -28.64
CA ALA A 160 5.70 4.61 -30.03
C ALA A 160 4.55 3.60 -30.15
N SER A 161 4.52 2.59 -29.28
CA SER A 161 3.48 1.57 -29.28
C SER A 161 2.13 2.10 -28.85
N LEU A 162 2.09 3.05 -27.91
CA LEU A 162 0.85 3.69 -27.48
C LEU A 162 0.23 4.57 -28.56
N GLU A 163 1.07 5.21 -29.37
CA GLU A 163 0.64 6.00 -30.52
C GLU A 163 0.09 5.09 -31.64
N GLN A 164 0.76 3.96 -31.91
CA GLN A 164 0.43 3.07 -33.03
C GLN A 164 -0.63 2.01 -32.72
N PHE A 165 -0.68 1.51 -31.49
CA PHE A 165 -1.67 0.54 -31.02
C PHE A 165 -2.50 1.11 -29.87
N PRO A 166 -3.35 2.10 -30.18
CA PRO A 166 -4.20 2.68 -29.16
C PRO A 166 -5.09 1.60 -28.52
N THR A 167 -5.64 0.67 -29.30
CA THR A 167 -6.64 -0.27 -28.78
C THR A 167 -6.06 -1.47 -28.03
N ALA A 168 -4.75 -1.71 -28.10
CA ALA A 168 -4.12 -2.86 -27.46
C ALA A 168 -3.80 -2.56 -25.99
N THR A 169 -4.05 -3.51 -25.10
CA THR A 169 -3.69 -3.35 -23.68
C THR A 169 -2.18 -3.50 -23.52
N GLN A 170 -1.51 -2.51 -22.95
CA GLN A 170 -0.05 -2.52 -22.82
C GLN A 170 0.39 -2.76 -21.38
N VAL A 171 1.40 -3.61 -21.21
CA VAL A 171 1.91 -4.08 -19.92
C VAL A 171 3.42 -3.86 -19.89
N ALA A 172 3.95 -3.34 -18.78
CA ALA A 172 5.39 -3.32 -18.51
C ALA A 172 5.78 -4.55 -17.70
N ILE A 173 6.81 -5.27 -18.16
CA ILE A 173 7.38 -6.46 -17.53
C ILE A 173 8.80 -6.11 -17.11
N PHE A 174 9.08 -6.20 -15.81
CA PHE A 174 10.34 -5.71 -15.23
C PHE A 174 11.34 -6.83 -15.00
N ASP A 175 12.56 -6.66 -15.50
CA ASP A 175 13.66 -7.59 -15.24
C ASP A 175 14.03 -7.68 -13.75
N THR A 176 13.71 -6.64 -12.96
CA THR A 176 13.95 -6.59 -11.51
C THR A 176 12.82 -7.21 -10.68
N ALA A 177 11.59 -7.32 -11.22
CA ALA A 177 10.39 -7.64 -10.42
C ALA A 177 10.52 -8.97 -9.66
N PHE A 178 10.95 -10.03 -10.34
CA PHE A 178 11.12 -11.37 -9.75
C PHE A 178 12.03 -11.39 -8.52
N HIS A 179 13.00 -10.47 -8.47
CA HIS A 179 13.93 -10.35 -7.35
C HIS A 179 13.41 -9.40 -6.28
N VAL A 180 12.92 -8.21 -6.66
CA VAL A 180 12.46 -7.19 -5.71
C VAL A 180 11.28 -7.70 -4.88
N ALA A 181 10.40 -8.51 -5.49
CA ALA A 181 9.25 -9.11 -4.81
C ALA A 181 9.60 -10.05 -3.65
N SER A 182 10.81 -10.63 -3.63
CA SER A 182 11.13 -11.70 -2.68
C SER A 182 12.51 -11.68 -2.05
N LEU A 183 13.43 -10.81 -2.50
CA LEU A 183 14.76 -10.70 -1.88
C LEU A 183 14.59 -10.20 -0.43
N PRO A 184 15.10 -10.93 0.58
CA PRO A 184 15.06 -10.46 1.96
C PRO A 184 16.08 -9.33 2.19
N PRO A 185 15.89 -8.45 3.21
CA PRO A 185 16.81 -7.35 3.52
C PRO A 185 18.28 -7.76 3.60
N LYS A 186 18.57 -8.89 4.24
CA LYS A 186 19.92 -9.47 4.36
C LYS A 186 20.58 -9.82 3.01
N ALA A 187 19.81 -9.97 1.94
CA ALA A 187 20.31 -10.29 0.61
C ALA A 187 20.42 -9.05 -0.30
N TYR A 188 19.61 -8.01 -0.06
CA TYR A 188 19.61 -6.82 -0.93
C TYR A 188 20.34 -5.60 -0.37
N ARG A 189 20.55 -5.52 0.95
CA ARG A 189 21.26 -4.40 1.58
C ARG A 189 22.76 -4.50 1.34
N TYR A 190 23.36 -3.41 0.86
CA TYR A 190 24.81 -3.25 0.90
C TYR A 190 25.26 -2.78 2.29
N ALA A 191 26.48 -3.14 2.68
CA ALA A 191 27.11 -2.65 3.92
C ALA A 191 27.67 -1.23 3.74
N VAL A 192 26.78 -0.28 3.48
CA VAL A 192 27.06 1.14 3.23
C VAL A 192 26.22 2.01 4.19
N PRO A 193 26.45 3.34 4.29
CA PRO A 193 25.65 4.20 5.16
C PRO A 193 24.13 4.03 4.93
N GLN A 194 23.34 4.10 6.01
CA GLN A 194 21.90 3.79 5.96
C GLN A 194 21.14 4.79 5.07
N GLU A 195 21.57 6.04 5.06
CA GLU A 195 21.00 7.15 4.29
C GLU A 195 20.99 6.83 2.79
N TRP A 196 21.98 6.09 2.28
CA TRP A 196 22.05 5.71 0.87
C TRP A 196 20.88 4.83 0.45
N TYR A 197 20.36 4.03 1.37
CA TYR A 197 19.17 3.24 1.12
C TYR A 197 17.88 4.06 1.34
N HIS A 198 17.77 4.79 2.44
CA HIS A 198 16.56 5.53 2.79
C HIS A 198 16.27 6.69 1.83
N ASP A 199 17.30 7.45 1.45
CA ASP A 199 17.15 8.68 0.67
C ASP A 199 17.33 8.45 -0.83
N HIS A 200 18.09 7.41 -1.22
CA HIS A 200 18.50 7.18 -2.61
C HIS A 200 18.18 5.77 -3.12
N HIS A 201 17.58 4.91 -2.29
CA HIS A 201 17.21 3.54 -2.66
C HIS A 201 18.38 2.71 -3.23
N ILE A 202 19.59 2.93 -2.71
CA ILE A 202 20.78 2.15 -3.08
C ILE A 202 20.66 0.76 -2.43
N ARG A 203 20.39 -0.24 -3.26
CA ARG A 203 20.25 -1.66 -2.91
C ARG A 203 20.55 -2.54 -4.11
N LYS A 204 20.71 -3.84 -3.88
CA LYS A 204 20.67 -4.84 -4.94
C LYS A 204 19.22 -5.00 -5.44
N TYR A 205 19.04 -4.86 -6.75
CA TYR A 205 17.77 -5.11 -7.43
C TYR A 205 17.79 -6.45 -8.17
N GLY A 206 18.89 -6.78 -8.84
CA GLY A 206 19.00 -7.97 -9.69
C GLY A 206 18.30 -7.84 -11.03
N PHE A 207 18.74 -8.59 -12.04
CA PHE A 207 18.20 -8.56 -13.41
C PHE A 207 18.11 -9.97 -13.99
N HIS A 208 17.55 -10.09 -15.19
CA HIS A 208 17.12 -11.36 -15.80
C HIS A 208 15.96 -12.04 -15.04
N GLY A 209 15.20 -11.30 -14.24
CA GLY A 209 14.07 -11.82 -13.47
C GLY A 209 13.02 -12.53 -14.33
N THR A 210 12.72 -11.98 -15.52
CA THR A 210 11.82 -12.59 -16.51
C THR A 210 12.30 -13.97 -16.97
N SER A 211 13.61 -14.13 -17.18
CA SER A 211 14.24 -15.41 -17.51
C SER A 211 14.16 -16.37 -16.32
N TYR A 212 14.45 -15.90 -15.10
CA TYR A 212 14.44 -16.76 -13.92
C TYR A 212 13.05 -17.27 -13.58
N SER A 213 12.04 -16.40 -13.60
CA SER A 213 10.64 -16.77 -13.42
C SER A 213 10.22 -17.85 -14.43
N TYR A 214 10.52 -17.65 -15.71
CA TYR A 214 10.20 -18.63 -16.74
C TYR A 214 10.92 -19.97 -16.54
N VAL A 215 12.24 -19.94 -16.35
CA VAL A 215 13.04 -21.16 -16.18
C VAL A 215 12.63 -21.92 -14.91
N ALA A 216 12.29 -21.22 -13.83
CA ALA A 216 11.83 -21.83 -12.59
C ALA A 216 10.50 -22.58 -12.80
N GLU A 217 9.52 -21.97 -13.46
CA GLU A 217 8.24 -22.62 -13.77
C GLU A 217 8.41 -23.85 -14.66
N GLN A 218 9.22 -23.76 -15.73
CA GLN A 218 9.44 -24.88 -16.64
C GLN A 218 10.20 -26.02 -15.95
N THR A 219 11.16 -25.66 -15.08
CA THR A 219 11.87 -26.63 -14.26
C THR A 219 10.91 -27.33 -13.30
N ALA A 220 10.05 -26.60 -12.58
CA ALA A 220 9.07 -27.18 -11.67
C ALA A 220 8.14 -28.18 -12.38
N ARG A 221 7.64 -27.85 -13.58
CA ARG A 221 6.85 -28.76 -14.42
C ARG A 221 7.62 -30.02 -14.81
N HIS A 222 8.87 -29.87 -15.22
CA HIS A 222 9.74 -31.00 -15.56
C HIS A 222 10.04 -31.88 -14.34
N LEU A 223 10.18 -31.28 -13.17
CA LEU A 223 10.35 -31.98 -11.90
C LEU A 223 9.05 -32.59 -11.38
N GLN A 224 7.90 -32.25 -11.98
CA GLN A 224 6.56 -32.64 -11.52
C GLN A 224 6.29 -32.21 -10.08
N LYS A 225 6.75 -31.00 -9.72
CA LYS A 225 6.54 -30.39 -8.41
C LYS A 225 5.91 -29.01 -8.58
N PRO A 226 5.12 -28.53 -7.60
CA PRO A 226 4.77 -27.11 -7.50
C PRO A 226 6.04 -26.25 -7.46
N VAL A 227 6.00 -25.06 -8.06
CA VAL A 227 7.18 -24.18 -8.09
C VAL A 227 7.53 -23.69 -6.68
N GLU A 228 6.54 -23.61 -5.81
CA GLU A 228 6.60 -23.26 -4.39
C GLU A 228 7.34 -24.32 -3.55
N GLU A 229 7.54 -25.52 -4.07
CA GLU A 229 8.30 -26.60 -3.43
C GLU A 229 9.71 -26.77 -4.03
N CYS A 230 10.07 -25.96 -5.03
CA CYS A 230 11.33 -26.11 -5.76
C CYS A 230 12.45 -25.24 -5.18
N ASN A 231 13.61 -25.86 -4.93
CA ASN A 231 14.86 -25.19 -4.59
C ASN A 231 15.86 -25.30 -5.75
N LEU A 232 16.08 -24.18 -6.44
CA LEU A 232 16.81 -24.15 -7.71
C LEU A 232 18.00 -23.19 -7.66
N ILE A 233 19.08 -23.55 -8.36
CA ILE A 233 20.15 -22.62 -8.71
C ILE A 233 20.16 -22.46 -10.23
N VAL A 234 19.78 -21.28 -10.70
CA VAL A 234 19.67 -21.02 -12.15
C VAL A 234 20.82 -20.14 -12.59
N LEU A 235 21.51 -20.56 -13.66
CA LEU A 235 22.62 -19.85 -14.29
C LEU A 235 22.15 -19.36 -15.65
N HIS A 236 21.88 -18.06 -15.76
CA HIS A 236 21.63 -17.40 -17.04
C HIS A 236 22.97 -16.90 -17.59
N LEU A 237 23.56 -17.64 -18.52
CA LEU A 237 24.89 -17.35 -19.07
C LEU A 237 24.75 -16.91 -20.53
N GLY A 238 24.93 -15.62 -20.78
CA GLY A 238 24.89 -15.02 -22.11
C GLY A 238 25.88 -13.86 -22.24
N GLY A 239 25.59 -12.92 -23.15
CA GLY A 239 26.41 -11.70 -23.29
C GLY A 239 26.40 -10.84 -22.01
N GLY A 240 25.26 -10.79 -21.33
CA GLY A 240 25.17 -10.53 -19.89
C GLY A 240 24.96 -11.86 -19.17
N ALA A 241 25.59 -12.03 -18.00
CA ALA A 241 25.51 -13.28 -17.25
C ALA A 241 25.16 -13.01 -15.79
N SER A 242 24.24 -13.79 -15.23
CA SER A 242 23.92 -13.76 -13.80
C SER A 242 23.53 -15.15 -13.30
N MET A 243 23.47 -15.30 -11.98
CA MET A 243 22.87 -16.48 -11.33
C MET A 243 21.79 -16.04 -10.35
N CYS A 244 20.80 -16.90 -10.12
CA CYS A 244 19.76 -16.70 -9.12
C CYS A 244 19.64 -17.93 -8.22
N CYS A 245 19.50 -17.68 -6.92
CA CYS A 245 19.21 -18.66 -5.90
C CYS A 245 17.70 -18.60 -5.60
N ILE A 246 16.99 -19.68 -5.88
CA ILE A 246 15.54 -19.77 -5.75
C ILE A 246 15.22 -20.78 -4.65
N GLN A 247 14.47 -20.34 -3.64
CA GLN A 247 13.97 -21.18 -2.58
C GLN A 247 12.45 -21.11 -2.57
N ASN A 248 11.78 -22.26 -2.59
CA ASN A 248 10.32 -22.34 -2.59
C ASN A 248 9.69 -21.44 -3.69
N GLY A 249 10.26 -21.48 -4.90
CA GLY A 249 9.80 -20.70 -6.04
C GLY A 249 10.13 -19.20 -6.00
N LYS A 250 10.73 -18.70 -4.92
CA LYS A 250 11.05 -17.27 -4.71
C LYS A 250 12.55 -17.01 -4.83
N SER A 251 12.93 -15.88 -5.44
CA SER A 251 14.33 -15.43 -5.49
C SER A 251 14.79 -14.99 -4.11
N ILE A 252 15.73 -15.73 -3.51
CA ILE A 252 16.35 -15.38 -2.22
C ILE A 252 17.76 -14.79 -2.36
N ASP A 253 18.37 -14.88 -3.55
CA ASP A 253 19.59 -14.18 -3.92
C ASP A 253 19.75 -14.08 -5.45
N THR A 254 20.55 -13.13 -5.90
CA THR A 254 20.92 -12.93 -7.30
C THR A 254 22.28 -12.24 -7.40
N THR A 255 23.04 -12.52 -8.44
CA THR A 255 24.43 -12.06 -8.53
C THR A 255 24.53 -10.59 -8.95
N MET A 256 23.61 -10.12 -9.80
CA MET A 256 23.62 -8.71 -10.20
C MET A 256 23.08 -7.80 -9.10
N GLY A 257 23.57 -6.57 -9.09
CA GLY A 257 23.45 -5.62 -8.00
C GLY A 257 22.39 -4.55 -8.18
N LEU A 258 22.75 -3.33 -7.76
CA LEU A 258 22.13 -2.08 -8.18
C LEU A 258 22.10 -1.96 -9.72
N THR A 259 23.17 -2.42 -10.36
CA THR A 259 23.33 -2.38 -11.82
C THR A 259 23.71 -3.75 -12.37
N PRO A 260 23.55 -3.98 -13.69
CA PRO A 260 23.97 -5.23 -14.35
C PRO A 260 25.49 -5.45 -14.43
N LEU A 261 26.30 -4.66 -13.71
CA LEU A 261 27.77 -4.76 -13.68
C LEU A 261 28.27 -5.76 -12.62
N GLU A 262 27.63 -5.81 -11.45
CA GLU A 262 27.99 -6.71 -10.34
C GLU A 262 27.72 -8.18 -10.71
N GLY A 263 28.48 -9.10 -10.12
CA GLY A 263 28.28 -10.55 -10.22
C GLY A 263 29.32 -11.22 -11.10
N LEU A 264 28.83 -11.91 -12.13
CA LEU A 264 29.65 -12.75 -13.00
C LEU A 264 30.52 -11.95 -13.97
N VAL A 265 31.57 -12.59 -14.46
CA VAL A 265 32.26 -12.15 -15.68
C VAL A 265 31.26 -12.19 -16.84
N MET A 266 31.27 -11.18 -17.71
CA MET A 266 30.36 -11.12 -18.86
C MET A 266 31.13 -10.84 -20.15
N ALA A 267 30.43 -10.65 -21.27
CA ALA A 267 31.08 -10.41 -22.56
C ALA A 267 32.03 -9.21 -22.55
N THR A 268 31.58 -8.07 -22.02
CA THR A 268 32.36 -6.82 -21.94
C THR A 268 32.38 -6.18 -20.55
N ARG A 269 31.63 -6.75 -19.59
CA ARG A 269 31.50 -6.23 -18.23
C ARG A 269 32.39 -7.02 -17.27
N ALA A 270 32.97 -6.32 -16.31
CA ALA A 270 33.95 -6.89 -15.40
C ALA A 270 33.39 -7.93 -14.41
N GLY A 271 32.14 -7.79 -13.94
CA GLY A 271 31.64 -8.54 -12.78
C GLY A 271 32.14 -7.92 -11.48
N ASP A 272 32.17 -8.69 -10.38
CA ASP A 272 32.70 -8.13 -9.12
C ASP A 272 34.19 -7.80 -9.25
N VAL A 273 34.51 -6.56 -8.89
CA VAL A 273 35.85 -5.98 -8.80
C VAL A 273 35.98 -5.24 -7.47
N ASP A 274 37.20 -5.03 -7.01
CA ASP A 274 37.47 -4.25 -5.80
C ASP A 274 37.15 -2.76 -6.05
N VAL A 275 36.38 -2.13 -5.15
CA VAL A 275 36.09 -0.69 -5.21
C VAL A 275 37.36 0.13 -4.97
N GLY A 276 38.30 -0.34 -4.16
CA GLY A 276 39.60 0.30 -3.95
C GLY A 276 40.46 0.36 -5.22
N MET A 277 40.27 -0.58 -6.16
CA MET A 277 40.89 -0.53 -7.48
C MET A 277 40.38 0.67 -8.29
N VAL A 278 39.09 0.99 -8.19
CA VAL A 278 38.50 2.14 -8.88
C VAL A 278 39.12 3.44 -8.36
N ASP A 279 39.21 3.60 -7.04
CA ASP A 279 39.86 4.75 -6.41
C ASP A 279 41.33 4.87 -6.84
N TYR A 280 42.06 3.75 -6.85
CA TYR A 280 43.44 3.71 -7.30
C TYR A 280 43.61 4.15 -8.76
N LEU A 281 42.76 3.67 -9.68
CA LEU A 281 42.81 4.06 -11.09
C LEU A 281 42.51 5.55 -11.29
N VAL A 282 41.55 6.08 -10.55
CA VAL A 282 41.19 7.50 -10.63
C VAL A 282 42.33 8.38 -10.11
N ASN A 283 42.84 8.07 -8.92
CA ASN A 283 43.80 8.93 -8.23
C ASN A 283 45.26 8.73 -8.68
N SER A 284 45.65 7.51 -9.05
CA SER A 284 47.04 7.17 -9.37
C SER A 284 47.34 7.07 -10.86
N GLN A 285 46.33 6.78 -11.70
CA GLN A 285 46.50 6.65 -13.16
C GLN A 285 45.91 7.84 -13.94
N ASN A 286 45.45 8.90 -13.24
CA ASN A 286 44.82 10.10 -13.82
C ASN A 286 43.65 9.78 -14.77
N LEU A 287 42.93 8.69 -14.51
CA LEU A 287 41.69 8.38 -15.23
C LEU A 287 40.52 9.10 -14.57
N THR A 288 39.53 9.53 -15.35
CA THR A 288 38.27 10.02 -14.76
C THR A 288 37.39 8.84 -14.35
N LEU A 289 36.49 9.06 -13.38
CA LEU A 289 35.52 8.04 -12.98
C LEU A 289 34.71 7.52 -14.19
N ASP A 290 34.29 8.42 -15.09
CA ASP A 290 33.56 8.04 -16.30
C ASP A 290 34.38 7.13 -17.23
N GLN A 291 35.68 7.40 -17.38
CA GLN A 291 36.58 6.55 -18.18
C GLN A 291 36.71 5.16 -17.56
N VAL A 292 36.90 5.08 -16.24
CA VAL A 292 36.99 3.81 -15.52
C VAL A 292 35.67 3.04 -15.63
N MET A 293 34.53 3.69 -15.41
CA MET A 293 33.22 3.05 -15.52
C MET A 293 32.90 2.60 -16.95
N GLN A 294 33.34 3.36 -17.96
CA GLN A 294 33.25 2.95 -19.37
C GLN A 294 34.08 1.71 -19.65
N GLN A 295 35.33 1.66 -19.15
CA GLN A 295 36.21 0.50 -19.29
C GLN A 295 35.62 -0.75 -18.62
N LEU A 296 35.08 -0.60 -17.40
CA LEU A 296 34.44 -1.69 -16.66
C LEU A 296 33.20 -2.25 -17.35
N ASN A 297 32.47 -1.44 -18.13
CA ASN A 297 31.24 -1.87 -18.82
C ASN A 297 31.44 -2.35 -20.26
N ARG A 298 32.44 -1.80 -20.97
CA ARG A 298 32.58 -1.96 -22.44
C ARG A 298 33.89 -2.62 -22.87
N GLN A 299 34.92 -2.63 -22.02
CA GLN A 299 36.28 -3.06 -22.38
C GLN A 299 36.83 -4.15 -21.44
N SER A 300 36.00 -4.69 -20.54
CA SER A 300 36.39 -5.68 -19.54
C SER A 300 35.80 -7.05 -19.88
N GLY A 301 35.65 -7.95 -18.90
CA GLY A 301 35.02 -9.25 -19.09
C GLY A 301 35.83 -10.16 -20.01
N LEU A 302 35.14 -10.96 -20.83
CA LEU A 302 35.76 -11.85 -21.82
C LEU A 302 36.63 -11.07 -22.82
N LEU A 303 36.19 -9.90 -23.26
CA LEU A 303 36.96 -9.06 -24.17
C LEU A 303 38.29 -8.61 -23.56
N GLY A 304 38.24 -8.10 -22.32
CA GLY A 304 39.43 -7.64 -21.61
C GLY A 304 40.40 -8.78 -21.30
N LEU A 305 39.88 -9.89 -20.76
CA LEU A 305 40.68 -11.05 -20.37
C LEU A 305 41.31 -11.78 -21.57
N SER A 306 40.65 -11.79 -22.72
CA SER A 306 41.19 -12.36 -23.96
C SER A 306 42.21 -11.45 -24.65
N GLY A 307 42.56 -10.30 -24.08
CA GLY A 307 43.48 -9.34 -24.71
C GLY A 307 42.89 -8.62 -25.92
N GLY A 308 41.56 -8.50 -25.99
CA GLY A 308 40.85 -7.82 -27.07
C GLY A 308 40.47 -8.71 -28.26
N VAL A 309 40.68 -10.04 -28.16
CA VAL A 309 40.35 -10.99 -29.24
C VAL A 309 38.85 -11.00 -29.53
N SER A 310 38.02 -11.27 -28.52
CA SER A 310 36.57 -11.30 -28.69
C SER A 310 35.82 -11.24 -27.37
N SER A 311 34.62 -10.67 -27.40
CA SER A 311 33.62 -10.75 -26.33
C SER A 311 32.69 -11.97 -26.46
N ASP A 312 32.78 -12.71 -27.57
CA ASP A 312 31.96 -13.89 -27.87
C ASP A 312 32.67 -15.18 -27.42
N MET A 313 32.05 -15.89 -26.48
CA MET A 313 32.56 -17.14 -25.91
C MET A 313 32.85 -18.21 -26.97
N ARG A 314 32.11 -18.23 -28.09
CA ARG A 314 32.29 -19.21 -29.17
C ARG A 314 33.62 -19.00 -29.90
N VAL A 315 33.99 -17.74 -30.15
CA VAL A 315 35.27 -17.38 -30.79
C VAL A 315 36.45 -17.74 -29.89
N LEU A 316 36.30 -17.57 -28.57
CA LEU A 316 37.33 -17.98 -27.61
C LEU A 316 37.46 -19.51 -27.52
N ARG A 317 36.35 -20.24 -27.69
CA ARG A 317 36.30 -21.71 -27.64
C ARG A 317 36.88 -22.37 -28.88
N ASP A 318 36.43 -21.93 -30.05
CA ASP A 318 36.58 -22.68 -31.30
C ASP A 318 37.75 -22.11 -32.11
N ASP A 319 37.72 -20.81 -32.38
CA ASP A 319 38.67 -20.15 -33.28
C ASP A 319 40.02 -19.88 -32.60
N ASN A 320 40.03 -19.74 -31.26
CA ASN A 320 41.21 -19.36 -30.47
C ASN A 320 41.44 -20.29 -29.26
N ALA A 321 41.06 -21.57 -29.39
CA ALA A 321 41.15 -22.55 -28.31
C ALA A 321 42.56 -22.70 -27.69
N ASN A 322 43.61 -22.42 -28.46
CA ASN A 322 45.01 -22.56 -28.06
C ASN A 322 45.65 -21.24 -27.59
N ASP A 323 44.92 -20.12 -27.64
CA ASP A 323 45.43 -18.84 -27.14
C ASP A 323 45.34 -18.79 -25.61
N GLU A 324 46.46 -18.47 -24.95
CA GLU A 324 46.58 -18.50 -23.49
C GLU A 324 45.62 -17.52 -22.80
N ASN A 325 45.39 -16.33 -23.38
CA ASN A 325 44.46 -15.34 -22.83
C ASN A 325 43.00 -15.78 -23.01
N CYS A 326 42.66 -16.41 -24.14
CA CYS A 326 41.33 -16.98 -24.39
C CYS A 326 41.02 -18.13 -23.42
N GLN A 327 42.00 -18.99 -23.13
CA GLN A 327 41.87 -20.04 -22.12
C GLN A 327 41.70 -19.45 -20.71
N LEU A 328 42.52 -18.46 -20.35
CA LEU A 328 42.42 -17.77 -19.07
C LEU A 328 41.04 -17.10 -18.90
N ALA A 329 40.54 -16.41 -19.94
CA ALA A 329 39.22 -15.77 -19.91
C ALA A 329 38.11 -16.77 -19.59
N ARG A 330 38.14 -17.96 -20.23
CA ARG A 330 37.18 -19.06 -19.96
C ARG A 330 37.30 -19.60 -18.55
N GLN A 331 38.52 -19.82 -18.06
CA GLN A 331 38.79 -20.31 -16.71
C GLN A 331 38.29 -19.33 -15.64
N VAL A 332 38.59 -18.03 -15.78
CA VAL A 332 38.13 -16.99 -14.84
C VAL A 332 36.60 -16.87 -14.85
N PHE A 333 35.96 -16.99 -16.02
CA PHE A 333 34.50 -17.04 -16.13
C PHE A 333 33.92 -18.24 -15.36
N ALA A 334 34.45 -19.44 -15.57
CA ALA A 334 34.00 -20.65 -14.90
C ALA A 334 34.22 -20.59 -13.38
N GLU A 335 35.37 -20.10 -12.95
CA GLU A 335 35.73 -19.93 -11.53
C GLU A 335 34.77 -18.96 -10.83
N ARG A 336 34.42 -17.85 -11.49
CA ARG A 336 33.43 -16.91 -10.93
C ARG A 336 32.05 -17.56 -10.77
N CYS A 337 31.62 -18.38 -11.73
CA CYS A 337 30.38 -19.14 -11.60
C CYS A 337 30.45 -20.14 -10.44
N ARG A 338 31.58 -20.85 -10.28
CA ARG A 338 31.81 -21.80 -9.17
C ARG A 338 31.69 -21.15 -7.80
N LYS A 339 32.29 -19.96 -7.63
CA LYS A 339 32.20 -19.19 -6.39
C LYS A 339 30.75 -18.92 -5.98
N TYR A 340 29.92 -18.45 -6.92
CA TYR A 340 28.50 -18.18 -6.65
C TYR A 340 27.68 -19.46 -6.49
N LEU A 341 27.99 -20.51 -7.26
CA LEU A 341 27.34 -21.82 -7.10
C LEU A 341 27.53 -22.37 -5.68
N GLY A 342 28.76 -22.30 -5.15
CA GLY A 342 29.04 -22.71 -3.78
C GLY A 342 28.27 -21.87 -2.75
N ALA A 343 28.28 -20.54 -2.90
CA ALA A 343 27.53 -19.64 -2.02
C ALA A 343 26.03 -19.96 -1.99
N TYR A 344 25.43 -20.21 -3.15
CA TYR A 344 24.00 -20.51 -3.27
C TYR A 344 23.65 -21.92 -2.80
N TYR A 345 24.54 -22.89 -3.02
CA TYR A 345 24.39 -24.23 -2.45
C TYR A 345 24.33 -24.18 -0.91
N PHE A 346 25.21 -23.41 -0.27
CA PHE A 346 25.17 -23.21 1.18
C PHE A 346 23.96 -22.41 1.63
N LYS A 347 23.53 -21.41 0.84
CA LYS A 347 22.32 -20.63 1.14
C LYS A 347 21.06 -21.50 1.15
N LEU A 348 21.00 -22.52 0.29
CA LEU A 348 19.96 -23.55 0.26
C LEU A 348 20.25 -24.73 1.21
N GLN A 349 21.28 -24.64 2.06
CA GLN A 349 21.66 -25.68 3.02
C GLN A 349 21.87 -27.06 2.37
N GLY A 350 22.37 -27.09 1.12
CA GLY A 350 22.56 -28.31 0.33
C GLY A 350 21.27 -28.96 -0.18
N ARG A 351 20.11 -28.34 0.02
CA ARG A 351 18.81 -28.79 -0.51
C ARG A 351 18.58 -28.17 -1.88
N VAL A 352 19.25 -28.71 -2.91
CA VAL A 352 19.13 -28.23 -4.29
C VAL A 352 18.49 -29.31 -5.15
N ASP A 353 17.26 -29.05 -5.61
CA ASP A 353 16.54 -29.95 -6.51
C ASP A 353 17.19 -29.97 -7.90
N ALA A 354 17.52 -28.79 -8.44
CA ALA A 354 18.19 -28.69 -9.73
C ALA A 354 19.11 -27.47 -9.87
N ILE A 355 20.18 -27.67 -10.64
CA ILE A 355 21.03 -26.62 -11.21
C ILE A 355 20.68 -26.51 -12.68
N VAL A 356 20.27 -25.32 -13.12
CA VAL A 356 19.73 -25.10 -14.47
C VAL A 356 20.60 -24.12 -15.24
N PHE A 357 21.16 -24.56 -16.36
CA PHE A 357 21.89 -23.71 -17.30
C PHE A 357 20.95 -23.22 -18.40
N CYS A 358 20.91 -21.90 -18.59
CA CYS A 358 20.16 -21.23 -19.65
C CYS A 358 20.96 -20.04 -20.20
N GLY A 359 20.45 -19.38 -21.24
CA GLY A 359 21.14 -18.32 -21.95
C GLY A 359 22.12 -18.87 -22.98
N GLY A 360 22.45 -18.09 -24.01
CA GLY A 360 23.16 -18.60 -25.19
C GLY A 360 24.50 -19.32 -24.91
N ILE A 361 25.24 -18.92 -23.87
CA ILE A 361 26.46 -19.63 -23.44
C ILE A 361 26.08 -20.88 -22.62
N GLY A 362 25.16 -20.74 -21.67
CA GLY A 362 24.72 -21.82 -20.79
C GLY A 362 24.07 -22.98 -21.54
N GLU A 363 23.37 -22.69 -22.64
CA GLU A 363 22.76 -23.66 -23.54
C GLU A 363 23.80 -24.29 -24.48
N GLY A 364 24.68 -23.47 -25.07
CA GLY A 364 25.53 -23.87 -26.20
C GLY A 364 26.96 -24.33 -25.89
N ASP A 365 27.48 -24.11 -24.68
CA ASP A 365 28.88 -24.42 -24.33
C ASP A 365 28.99 -25.57 -23.31
N ALA A 366 28.86 -26.81 -23.81
CA ALA A 366 29.00 -28.02 -23.00
C ALA A 366 30.35 -28.12 -22.26
N PRO A 367 31.52 -27.82 -22.89
CA PRO A 367 32.79 -27.79 -22.19
C PRO A 367 32.83 -26.80 -21.02
N LEU A 368 32.21 -25.62 -21.15
CA LEU A 368 32.16 -24.66 -20.06
C LEU A 368 31.28 -25.13 -18.91
N ARG A 369 30.10 -25.74 -19.18
CA ARG A 369 29.28 -26.35 -18.12
C ARG A 369 30.05 -27.42 -17.36
N GLN A 370 30.81 -28.25 -18.09
CA GLN A 370 31.68 -29.25 -17.47
C GLN A 370 32.74 -28.58 -16.59
N MET A 371 33.42 -27.54 -17.09
CA MET A 371 34.44 -26.79 -16.34
C MET A 371 33.89 -26.15 -15.05
N ILE A 372 32.65 -25.65 -15.07
CA ILE A 372 31.98 -25.09 -13.90
C ILE A 372 31.68 -26.17 -12.86
N LEU A 373 31.26 -27.37 -13.28
CA LEU A 373 30.86 -28.43 -12.35
C LEU A 373 31.98 -29.43 -12.03
N ASP A 374 33.16 -29.25 -12.61
CA ASP A 374 34.28 -30.18 -12.47
C ASP A 374 34.72 -30.35 -11.01
N GLY A 375 34.86 -31.61 -10.59
CA GLY A 375 35.26 -31.99 -9.23
C GLY A 375 34.15 -31.95 -8.16
N LEU A 376 32.96 -31.41 -8.44
CA LEU A 376 31.89 -31.28 -7.43
C LEU A 376 31.18 -32.60 -7.09
N GLU A 377 31.40 -33.65 -7.88
CA GLU A 377 30.79 -34.97 -7.67
C GLU A 377 31.23 -35.61 -6.36
N GLN A 378 32.54 -35.56 -6.06
CA GLN A 378 33.11 -36.24 -4.89
C GLN A 378 32.73 -35.54 -3.57
N ASP A 379 32.63 -34.22 -3.59
CA ASP A 379 32.44 -33.42 -2.37
C ASP A 379 30.97 -33.19 -2.02
N ILE A 380 30.13 -32.90 -3.02
CA ILE A 380 28.73 -32.45 -2.82
C ILE A 380 27.73 -33.16 -3.74
N GLY A 381 28.16 -34.15 -4.51
CA GLY A 381 27.26 -35.01 -5.30
C GLY A 381 26.65 -34.37 -6.54
N ILE A 382 27.23 -33.26 -7.03
CA ILE A 382 26.82 -32.62 -8.28
C ILE A 382 27.71 -33.14 -9.41
N ALA A 383 27.12 -33.84 -10.36
CA ALA A 383 27.84 -34.49 -11.45
C ALA A 383 27.18 -34.23 -12.81
N VAL A 384 27.99 -34.31 -13.87
CA VAL A 384 27.57 -34.18 -15.26
C VAL A 384 27.94 -35.44 -16.03
N ASP A 385 26.99 -35.99 -16.77
CA ASP A 385 27.21 -37.04 -17.76
C ASP A 385 27.74 -36.40 -19.05
N ASN A 386 29.01 -36.64 -19.35
CA ASN A 386 29.70 -36.06 -20.51
C ASN A 386 29.00 -36.37 -21.85
N ALA A 387 28.44 -37.57 -22.01
CA ALA A 387 27.78 -37.97 -23.25
C ALA A 387 26.46 -37.21 -23.43
N LYS A 388 25.67 -37.07 -22.36
CA LYS A 388 24.44 -36.26 -22.39
C LYS A 388 24.74 -34.77 -22.56
N ASN A 389 25.75 -34.27 -21.85
CA ASN A 389 26.14 -32.87 -21.89
C ASN A 389 26.59 -32.42 -23.29
N ALA A 390 27.32 -33.26 -24.02
CA ALA A 390 27.79 -32.98 -25.37
C ALA A 390 26.66 -32.77 -26.40
N VAL A 391 25.47 -33.33 -26.15
CA VAL A 391 24.30 -33.24 -27.05
C VAL A 391 23.13 -32.47 -26.43
N ALA A 392 23.39 -31.68 -25.38
CA ALA A 392 22.34 -31.06 -24.56
C ALA A 392 21.62 -29.86 -25.20
N VAL A 393 21.97 -29.50 -26.43
CA VAL A 393 21.33 -28.38 -27.14
C VAL A 393 19.99 -28.85 -27.71
N ALA A 394 18.89 -28.47 -27.06
CA ALA A 394 17.54 -28.68 -27.56
C ALA A 394 16.75 -27.36 -27.45
N PRO A 395 16.23 -26.80 -28.56
CA PRO A 395 15.63 -25.47 -28.58
C PRO A 395 14.26 -25.36 -27.89
N ASP A 396 13.62 -26.48 -27.60
CA ASP A 396 12.20 -26.56 -27.22
C ASP A 396 11.92 -27.47 -26.01
N ARG A 397 12.96 -27.95 -25.30
CA ARG A 397 12.78 -28.81 -24.12
C ARG A 397 13.95 -28.76 -23.15
N ILE A 398 13.68 -29.14 -21.91
CA ILE A 398 14.70 -29.39 -20.88
C ILE A 398 15.50 -30.65 -21.25
N VAL A 399 16.82 -30.56 -21.13
CA VAL A 399 17.73 -31.71 -21.26
C VAL A 399 18.41 -31.97 -19.92
N GLU A 400 18.26 -33.20 -19.43
CA GLU A 400 18.96 -33.67 -18.25
C GLU A 400 20.38 -34.10 -18.62
N VAL A 401 21.38 -33.45 -18.02
CA VAL A 401 22.80 -33.73 -18.30
C VAL A 401 23.51 -34.36 -17.10
N HIS A 402 22.78 -34.78 -16.07
CA HIS A 402 23.32 -35.47 -14.90
C HIS A 402 23.25 -37.01 -15.05
N PRO A 403 24.09 -37.77 -14.31
CA PRO A 403 23.98 -39.21 -14.19
C PRO A 403 22.65 -39.63 -13.53
N ALA A 404 22.14 -40.84 -13.84
CA ALA A 404 20.81 -41.29 -13.41
C ALA A 404 20.59 -41.34 -11.88
N LEU A 405 21.66 -41.45 -11.10
CA LEU A 405 21.61 -41.53 -9.63
C LEU A 405 22.04 -40.23 -8.93
N ALA A 406 22.20 -39.12 -9.67
CA ALA A 406 22.61 -37.85 -9.08
C ALA A 406 21.51 -37.29 -8.17
N LYS A 407 21.90 -36.85 -6.96
CA LYS A 407 20.97 -36.29 -5.96
C LYS A 407 20.45 -34.92 -6.38
N THR A 408 21.32 -34.09 -6.95
CA THR A 408 20.96 -32.80 -7.55
C THR A 408 20.92 -32.95 -9.06
N LYS A 409 19.78 -32.59 -9.67
CA LYS A 409 19.65 -32.66 -11.12
C LYS A 409 20.42 -31.53 -11.78
N VAL A 410 21.12 -31.83 -12.86
CA VAL A 410 21.71 -30.79 -13.72
C VAL A 410 20.93 -30.75 -15.03
N LEU A 411 20.39 -29.58 -15.34
CA LEU A 411 19.47 -29.34 -16.44
C LEU A 411 20.03 -28.27 -17.37
N VAL A 412 19.77 -28.42 -18.67
CA VAL A 412 20.02 -27.40 -19.69
C VAL A 412 18.67 -27.04 -20.29
N TYR A 413 18.33 -25.76 -20.29
CA TYR A 413 17.05 -25.29 -20.80
C TYR A 413 17.18 -23.94 -21.50
N PRO A 414 16.68 -23.79 -22.74
CA PRO A 414 16.63 -22.50 -23.39
C PRO A 414 15.65 -21.58 -22.68
N THR A 415 16.12 -20.41 -22.31
CA THR A 415 15.20 -19.37 -21.82
C THR A 415 14.52 -18.69 -23.00
N ASP A 416 13.25 -18.35 -22.82
CA ASP A 416 12.46 -17.59 -23.80
C ASP A 416 11.80 -16.42 -23.08
N GLU A 417 12.55 -15.31 -23.02
CA GLU A 417 12.09 -14.08 -22.37
C GLU A 417 10.87 -13.50 -23.08
N GLU A 418 10.82 -13.59 -24.42
CA GLU A 418 9.69 -13.13 -25.21
C GLU A 418 8.41 -13.93 -24.90
N VAL A 419 8.46 -15.27 -24.81
CA VAL A 419 7.31 -16.07 -24.36
C VAL A 419 6.90 -15.69 -22.94
N SER A 420 7.87 -15.53 -22.02
CA SER A 420 7.59 -15.13 -20.63
C SER A 420 6.86 -13.79 -20.56
N ILE A 421 7.30 -12.79 -21.34
CA ILE A 421 6.63 -11.49 -21.45
C ILE A 421 5.19 -11.66 -21.97
N ALA A 422 5.00 -12.47 -23.02
CA ALA A 422 3.67 -12.69 -23.60
C ALA A 422 2.70 -13.35 -22.61
N LEU A 423 3.18 -14.36 -21.87
CA LEU A 423 2.39 -15.07 -20.86
C LEU A 423 2.04 -14.18 -19.67
N GLN A 424 2.99 -13.40 -19.16
CA GLN A 424 2.76 -12.46 -18.06
C GLN A 424 1.78 -11.35 -18.45
N ALA A 425 1.97 -10.75 -19.64
CA ALA A 425 1.08 -9.70 -20.15
C ALA A 425 -0.34 -10.22 -20.36
N SER A 426 -0.52 -11.36 -21.04
CA SER A 426 -1.84 -11.94 -21.32
C SER A 426 -2.57 -12.38 -20.05
N SER A 427 -1.86 -12.89 -19.04
CA SER A 427 -2.47 -13.32 -17.77
C SER A 427 -3.05 -12.13 -16.99
N LEU A 428 -2.33 -11.01 -16.94
CA LEU A 428 -2.81 -9.78 -16.30
C LEU A 428 -4.05 -9.20 -17.01
N VAL A 429 -4.08 -9.28 -18.34
CA VAL A 429 -5.21 -8.82 -19.16
C VAL A 429 -6.45 -9.71 -18.96
N ALA A 430 -6.28 -11.03 -18.82
CA ALA A 430 -7.37 -11.96 -18.55
C ALA A 430 -7.98 -11.76 -17.14
N ALA A 431 -7.14 -11.57 -16.11
CA ALA A 431 -7.61 -11.35 -14.73
C ALA A 431 -8.44 -10.06 -14.58
N THR A 432 -8.09 -9.01 -15.33
CA THR A 432 -8.82 -7.72 -15.31
C THR A 432 -10.13 -7.74 -16.09
N THR A 433 -10.39 -8.76 -16.93
CA THR A 433 -11.66 -8.91 -17.67
C THR A 433 -12.72 -9.74 -16.93
N THR A 434 -12.33 -10.57 -15.95
CA THR A 434 -13.25 -11.41 -15.15
C THR A 434 -13.82 -10.73 -13.90
N ALA A 435 -13.26 -9.61 -13.47
CA ALA A 435 -13.70 -8.87 -12.29
C ALA A 435 -14.85 -7.88 -12.62
N THR A 436 -16.08 -8.38 -12.72
CA THR A 436 -17.29 -7.54 -12.59
C THR A 436 -18.19 -8.10 -11.47
N PRO A 437 -18.45 -7.35 -10.38
CA PRO A 437 -19.39 -7.80 -9.35
C PRO A 437 -20.83 -7.68 -9.86
N LYS A 438 -21.62 -8.74 -9.68
CA LYS A 438 -23.09 -8.69 -9.80
C LYS A 438 -23.66 -7.85 -8.64
N PRO A 439 -24.67 -7.00 -8.87
CA PRO A 439 -25.32 -6.26 -7.79
C PRO A 439 -26.25 -7.21 -7.01
N THR A 440 -25.92 -7.49 -5.75
CA THR A 440 -26.82 -8.13 -4.79
C THR A 440 -27.71 -7.08 -4.14
N SER A 441 -29.02 -7.24 -4.29
CA SER A 441 -30.04 -6.43 -3.63
C SER A 441 -30.19 -6.85 -2.18
N THR A 442 -29.82 -5.97 -1.25
CA THR A 442 -30.26 -6.06 0.16
C THR A 442 -30.77 -4.70 0.59
N THR A 443 -32.05 -4.68 0.96
CA THR A 443 -32.82 -3.55 1.48
C THR A 443 -32.18 -3.02 2.76
N ALA A 444 -31.56 -1.84 2.69
CA ALA A 444 -30.99 -1.14 3.84
C ALA A 444 -32.08 -0.35 4.59
N THR A 445 -32.29 -0.69 5.86
CA THR A 445 -32.95 0.16 6.85
C THR A 445 -32.02 1.31 7.25
N THR A 446 -32.56 2.53 7.29
CA THR A 446 -31.90 3.80 7.60
C THR A 446 -31.20 3.84 8.97
N PRO A 447 -29.93 4.26 9.08
CA PRO A 447 -29.29 4.60 10.36
C PRO A 447 -29.66 6.02 10.82
N LYS A 448 -29.90 6.17 12.14
CA LYS A 448 -30.09 7.46 12.84
C LYS A 448 -28.78 8.28 12.89
N PRO A 449 -28.85 9.62 13.05
CA PRO A 449 -27.66 10.46 13.23
C PRO A 449 -26.98 10.19 14.58
N MET A 450 -25.66 10.08 14.57
CA MET A 450 -24.80 9.91 15.75
C MET A 450 -24.91 11.13 16.69
N THR A 451 -25.32 10.92 17.94
CA THR A 451 -25.34 11.95 18.99
C THR A 451 -24.77 11.48 20.34
N GLN A 452 -23.99 10.40 20.39
CA GLN A 452 -23.28 10.01 21.62
C GLN A 452 -21.83 9.67 21.28
N ALA A 453 -20.91 10.51 21.72
CA ALA A 453 -19.48 10.28 21.62
C ALA A 453 -19.05 9.48 22.86
N THR A 454 -19.05 8.16 22.75
CA THR A 454 -18.37 7.30 23.72
C THR A 454 -16.91 7.13 23.33
N THR A 455 -16.01 7.22 24.30
CA THR A 455 -14.56 7.18 24.07
C THR A 455 -14.10 5.74 23.83
N ASN A 456 -14.02 5.31 22.57
CA ASN A 456 -13.41 4.04 22.17
C ASN A 456 -11.90 4.03 22.45
N LEU A 457 -11.26 2.85 22.46
CA LEU A 457 -9.85 2.70 22.85
C LEU A 457 -9.06 1.91 21.81
N PHE A 458 -7.87 2.38 21.42
CA PHE A 458 -6.93 1.64 20.58
C PHE A 458 -5.85 0.96 21.44
N CYS A 459 -5.64 -0.34 21.28
CA CYS A 459 -4.60 -1.09 21.97
C CYS A 459 -3.52 -1.47 20.97
N HIS A 460 -2.30 -0.95 21.17
CA HIS A 460 -1.14 -1.29 20.36
C HIS A 460 -0.16 -2.17 21.12
N SER A 461 0.14 -3.35 20.57
CA SER A 461 1.05 -4.32 21.16
C SER A 461 2.45 -4.18 20.57
N LEU A 462 3.47 -4.18 21.43
CA LEU A 462 4.87 -4.00 21.06
C LEU A 462 5.65 -5.31 21.15
N GLY A 463 6.49 -5.58 20.15
CA GLY A 463 7.36 -6.76 20.09
C GLY A 463 6.62 -8.11 20.00
N HIS A 464 7.29 -9.18 20.45
CA HIS A 464 6.74 -10.54 20.55
C HIS A 464 5.88 -10.76 21.81
N THR A 465 5.45 -9.68 22.47
CA THR A 465 4.71 -9.74 23.73
C THR A 465 3.37 -10.45 23.51
N TYR A 466 3.09 -11.46 24.33
CA TYR A 466 1.81 -12.13 24.38
C TYR A 466 0.76 -11.19 25.01
N THR A 467 0.00 -10.46 24.19
CA THR A 467 -0.88 -9.35 24.61
C THR A 467 -2.37 -9.68 24.72
N GLY A 468 -2.78 -10.88 24.30
CA GLY A 468 -4.17 -11.35 24.39
C GLY A 468 -4.76 -11.31 25.82
N PRO A 469 -4.02 -11.75 26.87
CA PRO A 469 -4.48 -11.67 28.25
C PRO A 469 -4.78 -10.24 28.72
N GLN A 470 -3.94 -9.28 28.33
CA GLN A 470 -4.04 -7.89 28.73
C GLN A 470 -5.23 -7.21 28.04
N GLU A 471 -5.41 -7.46 26.74
CA GLU A 471 -6.59 -7.02 25.99
C GLU A 471 -7.87 -7.60 26.63
N LEU A 472 -7.90 -8.90 26.92
CA LEU A 472 -9.06 -9.57 27.53
C LEU A 472 -9.38 -9.02 28.92
N GLY A 473 -8.36 -8.92 29.79
CA GLY A 473 -8.51 -8.40 31.15
C GLY A 473 -9.05 -6.98 31.14
N LEU A 474 -8.50 -6.11 30.28
CA LEU A 474 -8.95 -4.73 30.16
C LEU A 474 -10.39 -4.64 29.64
N LEU A 475 -10.74 -5.39 28.59
CA LEU A 475 -12.10 -5.39 28.05
C LEU A 475 -13.12 -5.94 29.05
N ARG A 476 -12.76 -6.93 29.89
CA ARG A 476 -13.63 -7.43 30.97
C ARG A 476 -13.94 -6.36 32.01
N ILE A 477 -12.96 -5.53 32.36
CA ILE A 477 -13.16 -4.43 33.30
C ILE A 477 -14.12 -3.39 32.71
N PHE A 478 -13.99 -3.06 31.42
CA PHE A 478 -14.97 -2.20 30.73
C PHE A 478 -16.35 -2.86 30.63
N ALA A 479 -16.44 -4.17 30.38
CA ALA A 479 -17.71 -4.89 30.31
C ALA A 479 -18.45 -4.97 31.66
N ALA A 480 -17.74 -4.79 32.77
CA ALA A 480 -18.35 -4.74 34.10
C ALA A 480 -19.13 -3.43 34.34
N THR A 481 -18.80 -2.35 33.61
CA THR A 481 -19.39 -1.02 33.77
C THR A 481 -20.17 -0.54 32.55
N ILE A 482 -19.90 -1.09 31.36
CA ILE A 482 -20.50 -0.73 30.08
C ILE A 482 -21.28 -1.93 29.53
N ASN A 483 -22.56 -1.73 29.19
CA ASN A 483 -23.45 -2.83 28.82
C ASN A 483 -23.15 -3.37 27.40
N LYS A 484 -22.77 -2.49 26.46
CA LYS A 484 -22.53 -2.87 25.07
C LYS A 484 -21.07 -2.66 24.67
N VAL A 485 -20.19 -3.52 25.14
CA VAL A 485 -18.80 -3.55 24.68
C VAL A 485 -18.65 -4.30 23.36
N GLY A 486 -17.62 -3.94 22.58
CA GLY A 486 -17.21 -4.61 21.36
C GLY A 486 -15.69 -4.64 21.23
N TYR A 487 -15.20 -5.59 20.43
CA TYR A 487 -13.81 -5.73 20.04
C TYR A 487 -13.68 -5.64 18.53
N PHE A 488 -12.71 -4.89 18.03
CA PHE A 488 -12.50 -4.68 16.60
C PHE A 488 -11.03 -4.84 16.20
N ARG A 489 -10.75 -5.57 15.13
CA ARG A 489 -9.41 -5.71 14.53
C ARG A 489 -9.41 -5.04 13.14
N PRO A 490 -8.63 -3.99 12.91
CA PRO A 490 -8.56 -3.33 11.59
C PRO A 490 -8.24 -4.29 10.45
N ILE A 491 -7.33 -5.23 10.71
CA ILE A 491 -6.95 -6.30 9.79
C ILE A 491 -7.19 -7.63 10.51
N GLY A 492 -8.10 -8.46 9.98
CA GLY A 492 -8.42 -9.79 10.49
C GLY A 492 -7.64 -10.87 9.73
N ARG A 493 -7.28 -11.98 10.39
CA ARG A 493 -6.72 -13.15 9.69
C ARG A 493 -7.88 -13.99 9.16
N GLY A 494 -8.07 -14.04 7.84
CA GLY A 494 -9.19 -14.77 7.23
C GLY A 494 -9.19 -16.26 7.59
N GLY A 495 -10.38 -16.84 7.81
CA GLY A 495 -10.58 -18.23 8.24
C GLY A 495 -10.99 -18.36 9.72
N VAL A 496 -11.33 -19.57 10.18
CA VAL A 496 -11.81 -19.87 11.55
C VAL A 496 -10.72 -19.65 12.64
N ASP A 497 -9.59 -19.02 12.32
CA ASP A 497 -8.36 -19.03 13.12
C ASP A 497 -7.80 -17.65 13.53
N ASP A 498 -8.60 -16.57 13.54
CA ASP A 498 -8.24 -15.41 14.38
C ASP A 498 -8.60 -15.74 15.84
N TYR A 499 -7.65 -16.41 16.52
CA TYR A 499 -7.81 -16.88 17.90
C TYR A 499 -8.23 -15.76 18.86
N ARG A 500 -7.93 -14.48 18.57
CA ARG A 500 -8.36 -13.34 19.42
C ARG A 500 -9.83 -13.01 19.20
N ILE A 501 -10.28 -12.93 17.95
CA ILE A 501 -11.71 -12.74 17.65
C ILE A 501 -12.52 -13.91 18.21
N ALA A 502 -12.06 -15.14 17.99
CA ALA A 502 -12.71 -16.35 18.51
C ALA A 502 -12.78 -16.36 20.04
N LEU A 503 -11.68 -16.02 20.72
CA LEU A 503 -11.61 -15.86 22.17
C LEU A 503 -12.62 -14.83 22.67
N MET A 504 -12.59 -13.61 22.13
CA MET A 504 -13.46 -12.52 22.58
C MET A 504 -14.93 -12.85 22.32
N LYS A 505 -15.26 -13.37 21.14
CA LYS A 505 -16.60 -13.81 20.77
C LYS A 505 -17.14 -14.86 21.75
N GLN A 506 -16.38 -15.94 21.99
CA GLN A 506 -16.83 -17.02 22.85
C GLN A 506 -16.92 -16.59 24.33
N HIS A 507 -15.97 -15.78 24.80
CA HIS A 507 -15.95 -15.29 26.18
C HIS A 507 -17.12 -14.34 26.50
N PHE A 508 -17.41 -13.40 25.59
CA PHE A 508 -18.51 -12.42 25.77
C PHE A 508 -19.86 -12.91 25.23
N GLY A 509 -19.92 -14.10 24.63
CA GLY A 509 -21.15 -14.70 24.10
C GLY A 509 -21.74 -13.97 22.89
N TRP A 510 -20.89 -13.39 22.04
CA TRP A 510 -21.31 -12.71 20.81
C TRP A 510 -21.68 -13.71 19.69
N THR A 511 -22.54 -13.26 18.78
CA THR A 511 -23.09 -14.06 17.68
C THR A 511 -22.14 -14.20 16.49
N ASP A 512 -22.37 -15.21 15.62
CA ASP A 512 -21.59 -15.38 14.38
C ASP A 512 -21.72 -14.17 13.43
N ASP A 513 -22.89 -13.51 13.42
CA ASP A 513 -23.12 -12.29 12.64
C ASP A 513 -22.26 -11.12 13.16
N GLU A 514 -21.96 -11.08 14.46
CA GLU A 514 -21.07 -10.06 15.04
C GLU A 514 -19.60 -10.32 14.69
N GLU A 515 -19.18 -11.58 14.54
CA GLU A 515 -17.80 -11.95 14.18
C GLU A 515 -17.34 -11.30 12.87
N GLN A 516 -18.19 -11.29 11.85
CA GLN A 516 -17.92 -10.67 10.54
C GLN A 516 -17.80 -9.14 10.62
N ALA A 517 -18.37 -8.53 11.66
CA ALA A 517 -18.28 -7.09 11.91
C ALA A 517 -17.11 -6.71 12.84
N MET A 518 -16.47 -7.69 13.50
CA MET A 518 -15.34 -7.49 14.41
C MET A 518 -14.00 -7.25 13.69
N TYR A 519 -13.97 -7.25 12.36
CA TYR A 519 -12.76 -6.91 11.62
C TYR A 519 -13.02 -6.03 10.38
N GLY A 520 -12.01 -5.22 10.02
CA GLY A 520 -12.08 -4.27 8.91
C GLY A 520 -11.91 -4.94 7.55
N VAL A 521 -10.69 -5.35 7.23
CA VAL A 521 -10.36 -6.09 6.02
C VAL A 521 -9.66 -7.39 6.40
N ASP A 522 -9.73 -8.39 5.53
CA ASP A 522 -8.94 -9.60 5.68
C ASP A 522 -7.45 -9.30 5.41
N GLU A 523 -6.54 -10.06 6.02
CA GLU A 523 -5.09 -9.86 5.92
C GLU A 523 -4.61 -9.93 4.47
N GLU A 524 -5.06 -10.91 3.70
CA GLU A 524 -4.75 -11.03 2.27
C GLU A 524 -5.20 -9.79 1.48
N GLU A 525 -6.42 -9.29 1.74
CA GLU A 525 -6.95 -8.08 1.11
C GLU A 525 -6.17 -6.82 1.52
N ALA A 526 -5.80 -6.72 2.80
CA ALA A 526 -4.97 -5.63 3.29
C ALA A 526 -3.60 -5.61 2.60
N TRP A 527 -2.97 -6.77 2.47
CA TRP A 527 -1.70 -6.93 1.77
C TRP A 527 -1.82 -6.63 0.28
N GLU A 528 -2.90 -7.05 -0.39
CA GLU A 528 -3.16 -6.70 -1.79
C GLU A 528 -3.29 -5.18 -1.99
N LEU A 529 -4.01 -4.49 -1.12
CA LEU A 529 -4.21 -3.04 -1.22
C LEU A 529 -2.91 -2.28 -0.91
N LEU A 530 -2.15 -2.70 0.11
CA LEU A 530 -0.85 -2.11 0.43
C LEU A 530 0.17 -2.36 -0.70
N ALA A 531 0.25 -3.58 -1.22
CA ALA A 531 1.14 -3.93 -2.34
C ALA A 531 0.78 -3.17 -3.63
N ALA A 532 -0.50 -2.82 -3.80
CA ALA A 532 -0.97 -2.00 -4.92
C ALA A 532 -0.81 -0.48 -4.69
N GLY A 533 -0.23 -0.04 -3.55
CA GLY A 533 -0.10 1.38 -3.19
C GLY A 533 -1.45 2.08 -2.99
N ARG A 534 -2.50 1.33 -2.65
CA ARG A 534 -3.88 1.81 -2.46
C ARG A 534 -4.18 2.01 -0.97
N ASP A 535 -3.24 2.61 -0.24
CA ASP A 535 -3.33 2.87 1.19
C ASP A 535 -4.63 3.58 1.56
N ASP A 536 -4.99 4.62 0.80
CA ASP A 536 -6.20 5.41 1.05
C ASP A 536 -7.49 4.57 0.95
N GLU A 537 -7.51 3.58 0.06
CA GLU A 537 -8.65 2.68 -0.08
C GLU A 537 -8.71 1.65 1.06
N LEU A 538 -7.56 1.14 1.50
CA LEU A 538 -7.47 0.30 2.68
C LEU A 538 -8.00 1.04 3.91
N PHE A 539 -7.55 2.28 4.12
CA PHE A 539 -8.04 3.14 5.21
C PHE A 539 -9.56 3.38 5.11
N GLU A 540 -10.08 3.67 3.92
CA GLU A 540 -11.52 3.90 3.70
C GLU A 540 -12.34 2.66 4.08
N ARG A 541 -11.91 1.46 3.67
CA ARG A 541 -12.61 0.20 3.97
C ARG A 541 -12.61 -0.12 5.47
N ILE A 542 -11.46 -0.01 6.13
CA ILE A 542 -11.33 -0.22 7.58
C ILE A 542 -12.24 0.74 8.33
N LEU A 543 -12.17 2.04 8.00
CA LEU A 543 -12.95 3.08 8.66
C LEU A 543 -14.45 2.86 8.46
N GLN A 544 -14.88 2.47 7.25
CA GLN A 544 -16.28 2.18 6.96
C GLN A 544 -16.83 1.06 7.84
N LYS A 545 -16.12 -0.06 7.95
CA LYS A 545 -16.55 -1.19 8.79
C LYS A 545 -16.51 -0.84 10.27
N TYR A 546 -15.43 -0.18 10.73
CA TYR A 546 -15.31 0.27 12.11
C TYR A 546 -16.48 1.15 12.53
N LEU A 547 -16.81 2.19 11.75
CA LEU A 547 -17.89 3.11 12.09
C LEU A 547 -19.26 2.41 12.11
N ALA A 548 -19.48 1.47 11.20
CA ALA A 548 -20.71 0.66 11.18
C ALA A 548 -20.84 -0.21 12.44
N TYR A 549 -19.74 -0.85 12.85
CA TYR A 549 -19.71 -1.69 14.05
C TYR A 549 -19.81 -0.87 15.34
N ALA A 550 -19.01 0.20 15.46
CA ALA A 550 -19.00 1.09 16.61
C ALA A 550 -20.36 1.75 16.86
N ALA A 551 -21.15 2.04 15.82
CA ALA A 551 -22.50 2.57 15.97
C ALA A 551 -23.48 1.60 16.67
N THR A 552 -23.13 0.31 16.79
CA THR A 552 -23.96 -0.70 17.48
C THR A 552 -23.54 -0.94 18.93
N LYS A 553 -22.41 -0.35 19.35
CA LYS A 553 -21.77 -0.59 20.65
C LYS A 553 -21.69 0.73 21.45
N GLU A 554 -21.63 0.61 22.76
CA GLU A 554 -21.34 1.73 23.67
C GLU A 554 -19.83 1.95 23.79
N PHE A 555 -19.02 0.88 23.69
CA PHE A 555 -17.56 0.97 23.71
C PHE A 555 -16.97 -0.05 22.76
N VAL A 556 -15.96 0.35 22.00
CA VAL A 556 -15.18 -0.56 21.14
C VAL A 556 -13.70 -0.45 21.49
N MET A 557 -13.12 -1.60 21.84
CA MET A 557 -11.67 -1.75 21.92
C MET A 557 -11.13 -2.19 20.55
N VAL A 558 -10.23 -1.40 19.98
CA VAL A 558 -9.58 -1.63 18.70
C VAL A 558 -8.20 -2.22 18.93
N SER A 559 -7.97 -3.48 18.57
CA SER A 559 -6.65 -4.12 18.69
C SER A 559 -5.82 -3.84 17.45
N SER A 560 -4.54 -3.50 17.61
CA SER A 560 -3.62 -3.32 16.49
C SER A 560 -3.26 -4.65 15.81
N PHE A 561 -2.76 -4.54 14.59
CA PHE A 561 -2.09 -5.65 13.90
C PHE A 561 -0.62 -5.74 14.33
N THR A 562 -0.09 -6.95 14.51
CA THR A 562 1.26 -7.20 15.07
C THR A 562 2.01 -8.21 14.22
N GLN A 563 2.59 -7.78 13.09
CA GLN A 563 3.76 -8.43 12.48
C GLN A 563 4.61 -7.35 11.79
N GLU A 564 5.86 -7.19 12.24
CA GLU A 564 6.97 -6.38 11.66
C GLU A 564 6.96 -4.84 11.87
N ASP A 565 8.16 -4.23 11.83
CA ASP A 565 8.43 -2.82 12.18
C ASP A 565 7.64 -1.78 11.35
N ASP A 566 7.25 -2.11 10.11
CA ASP A 566 6.42 -1.23 9.26
C ASP A 566 4.96 -1.10 9.75
N SER A 567 4.53 -1.98 10.68
CA SER A 567 3.19 -1.94 11.28
C SER A 567 2.97 -0.77 12.25
N LEU A 568 4.05 -0.24 12.86
CA LEU A 568 3.95 0.80 13.90
C LEU A 568 3.45 2.14 13.32
N HIS A 569 3.99 2.57 12.18
CA HIS A 569 3.54 3.79 11.51
C HIS A 569 2.13 3.66 10.96
N PHE A 570 1.76 2.48 10.46
CA PHE A 570 0.38 2.22 10.02
C PHE A 570 -0.60 2.28 11.21
N ALA A 571 -0.27 1.64 12.34
CA ALA A 571 -1.07 1.68 13.56
C ALA A 571 -1.24 3.11 14.09
N ALA A 572 -0.17 3.91 14.11
CA ALA A 572 -0.22 5.32 14.49
C ALA A 572 -1.13 6.15 13.56
N LYS A 573 -0.97 6.00 12.23
CA LYS A 573 -1.83 6.65 11.23
C LYS A 573 -3.30 6.27 11.39
N LEU A 574 -3.57 4.99 11.65
CA LEU A 574 -4.93 4.49 11.83
C LEU A 574 -5.53 5.00 13.14
N CYS A 575 -4.80 4.94 14.25
CA CYS A 575 -5.24 5.48 15.53
C CYS A 575 -5.58 6.98 15.42
N SER A 576 -4.72 7.75 14.73
CA SER A 576 -4.94 9.16 14.43
C SER A 576 -6.20 9.37 13.57
N ALA A 577 -6.37 8.58 12.51
CA ALA A 577 -7.56 8.64 11.65
C ALA A 577 -8.86 8.29 12.39
N LEU A 578 -8.83 7.35 13.33
CA LEU A 578 -9.96 6.96 14.17
C LEU A 578 -10.27 8.00 15.26
N ASN A 579 -9.30 8.86 15.62
CA ASN A 579 -9.39 9.87 16.68
C ASN A 579 -9.73 9.30 18.06
N ILE A 580 -9.16 8.14 18.40
CA ILE A 580 -9.36 7.43 19.66
C ILE A 580 -8.04 7.38 20.47
N PRO A 581 -8.07 7.41 21.82
CA PRO A 581 -6.88 7.24 22.64
C PRO A 581 -6.21 5.90 22.39
N ALA A 582 -4.89 5.86 22.48
CA ALA A 582 -4.09 4.65 22.42
C ALA A 582 -3.57 4.24 23.81
N ILE A 583 -3.59 2.94 24.10
CA ILE A 583 -2.74 2.31 25.11
C ILE A 583 -1.70 1.46 24.41
N MET A 584 -0.45 1.61 24.82
CA MET A 584 0.65 0.73 24.41
C MET A 584 0.75 -0.44 25.39
N ILE A 585 0.98 -1.65 24.88
CA ILE A 585 1.19 -2.85 25.68
C ILE A 585 2.59 -3.36 25.35
N GLY A 586 3.45 -3.41 26.36
CA GLY A 586 4.85 -3.84 26.21
C GLY A 586 5.35 -4.67 27.39
N ASP A 587 6.66 -4.88 27.40
CA ASP A 587 7.36 -5.75 28.34
C ASP A 587 8.51 -4.98 29.02
N ALA A 588 8.73 -5.21 30.32
CA ALA A 588 9.76 -4.53 31.11
C ALA A 588 11.20 -4.76 30.59
N ASP A 589 11.46 -5.88 29.91
CA ASP A 589 12.76 -6.18 29.30
C ASP A 589 12.98 -5.43 27.97
N HIS A 590 11.94 -4.81 27.42
CA HIS A 590 11.94 -4.19 26.09
C HIS A 590 11.59 -2.69 26.10
N ASP A 591 11.99 -1.97 27.16
CA ASP A 591 11.73 -0.54 27.36
C ASP A 591 12.04 0.36 26.14
N SER A 592 13.09 0.03 25.36
CA SER A 592 13.46 0.79 24.16
C SER A 592 12.39 0.78 23.06
N GLN A 593 11.57 -0.27 22.97
CA GLN A 593 10.47 -0.36 22.01
C GLN A 593 9.32 0.58 22.39
N LEU A 594 9.08 0.78 23.69
CA LEU A 594 8.06 1.72 24.19
C LEU A 594 8.37 3.16 23.73
N SER A 595 9.64 3.59 23.81
CA SER A 595 10.00 4.96 23.40
C SER A 595 9.91 5.16 21.88
N ILE A 596 10.27 4.14 21.09
CA ILE A 596 10.14 4.18 19.63
C ILE A 596 8.67 4.28 19.23
N ALA A 597 7.81 3.48 19.87
CA ALA A 597 6.38 3.49 19.64
C ALA A 597 5.74 4.84 19.98
N GLN A 598 6.08 5.39 21.14
CA GLN A 598 5.62 6.71 21.54
C GLN A 598 6.00 7.79 20.52
N THR A 599 7.26 7.81 20.09
CA THR A 599 7.73 8.75 19.06
C THR A 599 6.94 8.60 17.75
N ALA A 600 6.63 7.37 17.33
CA ALA A 600 5.86 7.12 16.12
C ALA A 600 4.40 7.59 16.25
N PHE A 601 3.75 7.37 17.39
CA PHE A 601 2.38 7.83 17.66
C PHE A 601 2.32 9.36 17.73
N ASP A 602 3.26 9.99 18.44
CA ASP A 602 3.37 11.45 18.54
C ASP A 602 3.59 12.09 17.16
N SER A 603 4.45 11.52 16.33
CA SER A 603 4.73 12.03 14.96
C SER A 603 3.52 12.01 14.02
N HIS A 604 2.48 11.22 14.33
CA HIS A 604 1.26 11.12 13.55
C HIS A 604 0.04 11.75 14.24
N GLY A 605 0.26 12.45 15.37
CA GLY A 605 -0.80 13.10 16.15
C GLY A 605 -1.75 12.14 16.85
N ALA A 606 -1.35 10.88 17.08
CA ALA A 606 -2.15 9.91 17.83
C ALA A 606 -1.95 10.11 19.34
N ASN A 607 -3.04 10.29 20.09
CA ASN A 607 -2.97 10.52 21.53
C ASN A 607 -2.71 9.22 22.31
N CYS A 608 -1.48 9.01 22.79
CA CYS A 608 -1.15 7.91 23.69
C CYS A 608 -1.54 8.25 25.13
N SER A 609 -2.58 7.59 25.65
CA SER A 609 -3.13 7.83 26.99
C SER A 609 -2.43 7.03 28.09
N GLY A 610 -1.60 6.05 27.74
CA GLY A 610 -0.76 5.36 28.71
C GLY A 610 -0.21 4.01 28.22
N VAL A 611 0.45 3.30 29.13
CA VAL A 611 1.15 2.04 28.84
C VAL A 611 0.83 0.94 29.87
N ILE A 612 0.64 -0.28 29.38
CA ILE A 612 0.61 -1.51 30.18
C ILE A 612 1.95 -2.20 29.99
N VAL A 613 2.66 -2.49 31.09
CA VAL A 613 3.96 -3.17 31.05
C VAL A 613 3.86 -4.51 31.78
N SER A 614 4.25 -5.58 31.10
CA SER A 614 4.30 -6.94 31.65
C SER A 614 5.69 -7.27 32.21
N ASN A 615 5.81 -8.35 32.99
CA ASN A 615 7.07 -8.86 33.55
C ASN A 615 7.80 -7.90 34.49
N VAL A 616 7.06 -7.08 35.22
CA VAL A 616 7.62 -6.07 36.14
C VAL A 616 8.04 -6.72 37.45
N THR A 617 9.34 -6.87 37.66
CA THR A 617 9.93 -7.40 38.91
C THR A 617 10.16 -6.31 39.98
N ASP A 618 10.39 -5.06 39.56
CA ASP A 618 10.55 -3.89 40.44
C ASP A 618 9.67 -2.73 39.94
N GLU A 619 8.50 -2.57 40.57
CA GLU A 619 7.51 -1.57 40.21
C GLU A 619 8.05 -0.14 40.37
N SER A 620 8.82 0.13 41.43
CA SER A 620 9.35 1.48 41.70
C SER A 620 10.40 1.87 40.65
N ALA A 621 11.26 0.94 40.25
CA ALA A 621 12.23 1.19 39.19
C ALA A 621 11.54 1.41 37.85
N GLN A 622 10.52 0.60 37.53
CA GLN A 622 9.80 0.71 36.26
C GLN A 622 9.02 2.01 36.14
N ARG A 623 8.30 2.44 37.19
CA ARG A 623 7.61 3.75 37.20
C ARG A 623 8.56 4.90 36.92
N LYS A 624 9.74 4.90 37.55
CA LYS A 624 10.76 5.93 37.34
C LYS A 624 11.28 5.99 35.90
N LYS A 625 11.41 4.83 35.23
CA LYS A 625 11.80 4.78 33.81
C LYS A 625 10.69 5.34 32.92
N LEU A 626 9.44 4.96 33.15
CA LEU A 626 8.30 5.46 32.38
C LEU A 626 8.09 6.97 32.55
N GLU A 627 8.28 7.50 33.76
CA GLU A 627 8.29 8.94 34.02
C GLU A 627 9.36 9.68 33.20
N GLN A 628 10.57 9.11 33.05
CA GLN A 628 11.63 9.68 32.21
C GLN A 628 11.29 9.68 30.72
N MET A 629 10.42 8.76 30.29
CA MET A 629 9.90 8.68 28.93
C MET A 629 8.61 9.48 28.74
N ASN A 630 8.10 10.15 29.78
CA ASN A 630 6.81 10.83 29.77
C ASN A 630 5.64 9.90 29.40
N LEU A 631 5.70 8.63 29.84
CA LEU A 631 4.64 7.63 29.68
C LEU A 631 3.91 7.41 31.00
N GLN A 632 2.58 7.43 30.95
CA GLN A 632 1.73 7.16 32.11
C GLN A 632 1.48 5.65 32.25
N PRO A 633 1.90 4.99 33.35
CA PRO A 633 1.61 3.57 33.57
C PRO A 633 0.13 3.35 33.91
N VAL A 634 -0.57 2.60 33.05
CA VAL A 634 -1.96 2.18 33.26
C VAL A 634 -2.03 0.90 34.08
N ALA A 635 -1.11 -0.03 33.84
CA ALA A 635 -0.94 -1.23 34.66
C ALA A 635 0.52 -1.71 34.58
N LEU A 636 1.05 -2.18 35.71
CA LEU A 636 2.37 -2.80 35.83
C LEU A 636 2.17 -4.22 36.34
N LEU A 637 2.28 -5.19 35.44
CA LEU A 637 1.92 -6.58 35.73
C LEU A 637 3.18 -7.37 36.13
N PRO A 638 3.16 -8.12 37.25
CA PRO A 638 4.27 -8.98 37.63
C PRO A 638 4.38 -10.19 36.69
N PRO A 639 5.54 -10.87 36.64
CA PRO A 639 5.67 -12.14 35.93
C PRO A 639 4.64 -13.16 36.43
N ASN A 640 3.95 -13.82 35.50
CA ASN A 640 2.89 -14.78 35.78
C ASN A 640 3.08 -16.05 34.93
N PRO A 641 3.67 -17.12 35.50
CA PRO A 641 3.94 -18.37 34.78
C PRO A 641 2.69 -19.02 34.19
N VAL A 642 1.52 -18.86 34.82
CA VAL A 642 0.26 -19.41 34.30
C VAL A 642 -0.11 -18.76 32.97
N LEU A 643 0.20 -17.47 32.79
CA LEU A 643 -0.05 -16.76 31.53
C LEU A 643 1.09 -16.94 30.53
N GLU A 644 2.34 -16.99 31.00
CA GLU A 644 3.54 -17.07 30.17
C GLU A 644 3.81 -18.47 29.61
N ASN A 645 3.45 -19.54 30.33
CA ASN A 645 3.75 -20.90 29.91
C ASN A 645 2.69 -21.44 28.96
N ARG A 646 3.11 -22.23 27.95
CA ARG A 646 2.19 -22.79 26.96
C ARG A 646 1.40 -23.95 27.56
N THR A 647 0.15 -24.18 27.17
CA THR A 647 -0.58 -25.41 27.54
C THR A 647 -0.33 -26.55 26.55
N MET A 648 -0.57 -27.79 26.97
CA MET A 648 -0.55 -28.94 26.06
C MET A 648 -1.58 -28.82 24.93
N ARG A 649 -2.73 -28.17 25.17
CA ARG A 649 -3.72 -27.85 24.13
C ARG A 649 -3.19 -26.86 23.11
N GLU A 650 -2.54 -25.79 23.56
CA GLU A 650 -1.91 -24.81 22.66
C GLU A 650 -0.85 -25.51 21.79
N ALA A 651 -0.03 -26.39 22.37
CA ALA A 651 0.93 -27.19 21.61
C ALA A 651 0.25 -28.11 20.57
N MET A 652 -0.88 -28.73 20.93
CA MET A 652 -1.66 -29.55 20.00
C MET A 652 -2.20 -28.72 18.84
N ASN A 653 -2.77 -27.55 19.12
CA ASN A 653 -3.41 -26.70 18.10
C ASN A 653 -2.40 -26.06 17.12
N LEU A 654 -1.14 -25.91 17.53
CA LEU A 654 -0.07 -25.35 16.68
C LEU A 654 0.48 -26.35 15.67
N LEU A 655 0.40 -27.64 15.96
CA LEU A 655 1.05 -28.68 15.19
C LEU A 655 0.07 -29.27 14.16
N GLU A 656 0.53 -29.39 12.92
CA GLU A 656 -0.25 -29.96 11.83
C GLU A 656 -0.61 -31.43 12.12
N ASP A 657 -1.84 -31.82 11.80
CA ASP A 657 -2.41 -33.16 12.03
C ASP A 657 -2.25 -33.69 13.46
N SER A 658 -2.06 -32.79 14.44
CA SER A 658 -1.81 -33.18 15.81
C SER A 658 -3.09 -33.68 16.49
N VAL A 659 -2.98 -34.82 17.16
CA VAL A 659 -4.08 -35.46 17.88
C VAL A 659 -3.65 -35.84 19.28
N CYS A 660 -4.58 -35.76 20.23
CA CYS A 660 -4.40 -36.34 21.55
C CYS A 660 -4.79 -37.82 21.50
N LEU A 661 -3.81 -38.72 21.67
CA LEU A 661 -4.03 -40.16 21.72
C LEU A 661 -4.65 -40.60 23.05
N TYR A 662 -4.14 -40.06 24.18
CA TYR A 662 -4.58 -40.37 25.54
C TYR A 662 -4.36 -39.16 26.47
N GLY A 663 -5.07 -39.12 27.61
CA GLY A 663 -4.90 -38.09 28.64
C GLY A 663 -5.51 -36.74 28.26
N ALA A 664 -6.62 -36.73 27.51
CA ALA A 664 -7.27 -35.52 27.01
C ALA A 664 -7.76 -34.58 28.12
N GLU A 665 -8.04 -35.12 29.30
CA GLU A 665 -8.40 -34.41 30.53
C GLU A 665 -7.27 -33.55 31.11
N HIS A 666 -6.03 -33.80 30.69
CA HIS A 666 -4.83 -33.09 31.14
C HIS A 666 -4.26 -32.11 30.10
N LEU A 667 -5.02 -31.80 29.05
CA LEU A 667 -4.57 -30.88 27.99
C LEU A 667 -4.38 -29.43 28.45
N GLU A 668 -4.93 -29.04 29.61
CA GLU A 668 -4.72 -27.69 30.18
C GLU A 668 -3.43 -27.58 31.02
N SER A 669 -2.68 -28.67 31.22
CA SER A 669 -1.39 -28.60 31.91
C SER A 669 -0.44 -27.65 31.19
N THR A 670 0.20 -26.77 31.95
CA THR A 670 1.23 -25.85 31.46
C THR A 670 2.55 -26.59 31.26
N MET A 671 3.29 -26.22 30.22
CA MET A 671 4.64 -26.68 29.96
C MET A 671 5.63 -25.54 30.12
N ASP A 672 6.62 -25.76 30.97
CA ASP A 672 7.65 -24.78 31.33
C ASP A 672 8.85 -24.85 30.37
N SER A 673 9.09 -26.03 29.82
CA SER A 673 10.18 -26.29 28.90
C SER A 673 9.85 -27.46 27.97
N MET A 674 10.70 -27.68 26.97
CA MET A 674 10.58 -28.82 26.07
C MET A 674 11.94 -29.49 25.87
N ARG A 675 11.93 -30.82 25.71
CA ARG A 675 13.16 -31.60 25.51
C ARG A 675 12.96 -32.70 24.49
N ILE A 676 13.91 -32.82 23.57
CA ILE A 676 13.96 -33.92 22.60
C ILE A 676 14.75 -35.09 23.19
N TYR A 677 14.09 -36.23 23.34
CA TYR A 677 14.68 -37.43 23.94
C TYR A 677 15.24 -38.38 22.88
N THR A 678 16.57 -38.43 22.77
CA THR A 678 17.30 -39.33 21.85
C THR A 678 18.14 -40.39 22.57
N VAL A 679 18.37 -40.24 23.87
CA VAL A 679 19.25 -41.11 24.68
C VAL A 679 18.59 -42.47 25.00
N GLN A 680 19.36 -43.37 25.63
CA GLN A 680 18.84 -44.64 26.16
C GLN A 680 18.00 -44.39 27.42
N VAL A 681 17.10 -45.33 27.74
CA VAL A 681 16.14 -45.20 28.85
C VAL A 681 16.82 -44.96 30.20
N ASP A 682 17.97 -45.59 30.45
CA ASP A 682 18.69 -45.45 31.73
C ASP A 682 19.16 -44.01 31.95
N ASP A 683 19.85 -43.43 30.96
CA ASP A 683 20.31 -42.03 30.98
C ASP A 683 19.13 -41.03 30.92
N MET A 684 18.02 -41.42 30.28
CA MET A 684 16.84 -40.57 30.16
C MET A 684 16.21 -40.26 31.52
N LEU A 685 16.13 -41.24 32.43
CA LEU A 685 15.43 -41.09 33.71
C LEU A 685 16.05 -40.01 34.60
N ASP A 686 17.35 -39.75 34.47
CA ASP A 686 18.07 -38.69 35.19
C ASP A 686 17.83 -37.29 34.58
N LEU A 687 17.27 -37.22 33.36
CA LEU A 687 17.05 -35.98 32.62
C LEU A 687 15.60 -35.48 32.68
N ILE A 688 14.65 -36.34 33.10
CA ILE A 688 13.23 -35.97 33.20
C ILE A 688 13.06 -34.88 34.24
N VAL A 689 12.31 -33.83 33.89
CA VAL A 689 11.99 -32.70 34.77
C VAL A 689 10.47 -32.54 34.86
N ASP A 690 10.00 -31.98 35.96
CA ASP A 690 8.58 -31.64 36.12
C ASP A 690 8.15 -30.62 35.05
N ASP A 691 6.89 -30.73 34.60
CA ASP A 691 6.23 -29.77 33.72
C ASP A 691 6.93 -29.53 32.36
N GLU A 692 7.78 -30.46 31.89
CA GLU A 692 8.38 -30.40 30.55
C GLU A 692 7.54 -31.13 29.49
N LEU A 693 7.62 -30.68 28.23
CA LEU A 693 7.15 -31.45 27.07
C LEU A 693 8.25 -32.40 26.59
N ALA A 694 8.01 -33.70 26.73
CA ALA A 694 8.89 -34.72 26.20
C ALA A 694 8.60 -35.00 24.72
N ILE A 695 9.49 -34.57 23.83
CA ILE A 695 9.39 -34.82 22.38
C ILE A 695 10.12 -36.11 22.04
N VAL A 696 9.37 -37.08 21.50
CA VAL A 696 9.83 -38.45 21.27
C VAL A 696 9.48 -38.88 19.85
N ASN A 697 10.40 -39.54 19.16
CA ASN A 697 10.11 -40.16 17.87
C ASN A 697 9.15 -41.36 18.05
N CYS A 698 8.11 -41.49 17.21
CA CYS A 698 7.11 -42.56 17.31
C CYS A 698 7.69 -44.00 17.35
N ARG A 699 8.91 -44.21 16.85
CA ARG A 699 9.61 -45.51 16.87
C ARG A 699 10.24 -45.86 18.22
N ARG A 700 10.32 -44.91 19.16
CA ARG A 700 10.88 -45.09 20.50
C ARG A 700 9.78 -45.38 21.53
N VAL A 701 9.06 -46.47 21.32
CA VAL A 701 7.96 -46.86 22.22
C VAL A 701 8.47 -47.29 23.60
N ASP A 702 9.72 -47.74 23.68
CA ASP A 702 10.44 -47.95 24.95
C ASP A 702 10.48 -46.66 25.79
N THR A 703 10.87 -45.54 25.17
CA THR A 703 10.92 -44.21 25.78
C THR A 703 9.54 -43.75 26.26
N LEU A 704 8.50 -43.92 25.43
CA LEU A 704 7.12 -43.62 25.83
C LEU A 704 6.74 -44.35 27.11
N MET A 705 6.90 -45.67 27.13
CA MET A 705 6.49 -46.50 28.27
C MET A 705 7.27 -46.12 29.53
N SER A 706 8.56 -45.80 29.39
CA SER A 706 9.39 -45.34 30.50
C SER A 706 8.95 -44.00 31.07
N ILE A 707 8.60 -43.02 30.22
CA ILE A 707 8.09 -41.72 30.68
C ILE A 707 6.72 -41.90 31.36
N LEU A 708 5.84 -42.72 30.81
CA LEU A 708 4.54 -43.01 31.44
C LEU A 708 4.68 -43.70 32.80
N LEU A 709 5.67 -44.57 32.96
CA LEU A 709 5.99 -45.18 34.25
C LEU A 709 6.59 -44.17 35.23
N ALA A 710 7.44 -43.25 34.75
CA ALA A 710 7.97 -42.17 35.56
C ALA A 710 6.84 -41.26 36.09
N ALA A 711 5.92 -40.84 35.22
CA ALA A 711 4.76 -40.01 35.58
C ALA A 711 3.78 -40.66 36.57
N GLN A 712 3.81 -41.99 36.72
CA GLN A 712 3.02 -42.71 37.72
C GLN A 712 3.78 -42.97 39.04
N SER A 713 5.09 -42.73 39.05
CA SER A 713 5.93 -42.96 40.22
C SER A 713 5.91 -41.76 41.14
N SER A 714 5.62 -41.97 42.43
CA SER A 714 5.73 -40.91 43.44
C SER A 714 7.18 -40.49 43.77
N LYS A 715 8.17 -41.02 43.05
CA LYS A 715 9.61 -40.80 43.26
C LYS A 715 10.33 -40.27 42.02
N ALA A 716 9.62 -40.04 40.92
CA ALA A 716 10.18 -39.48 39.70
C ALA A 716 9.43 -38.18 39.34
N PRO A 717 10.08 -37.26 38.60
CA PRO A 717 9.40 -36.08 38.08
C PRO A 717 8.28 -36.44 37.10
N THR A 718 7.29 -35.56 36.98
CA THR A 718 6.11 -35.73 36.13
C THR A 718 6.13 -34.69 35.01
N PRO A 719 6.42 -35.08 33.76
CA PRO A 719 6.36 -34.17 32.61
C PRO A 719 4.96 -33.58 32.40
N ALA A 720 4.87 -32.42 31.74
CA ALA A 720 3.60 -31.82 31.33
C ALA A 720 2.88 -32.69 30.28
N GLY A 721 3.63 -33.42 29.44
CA GLY A 721 3.08 -34.30 28.42
C GLY A 721 4.14 -34.91 27.52
N ILE A 722 3.69 -35.76 26.58
CA ILE A 722 4.54 -36.40 25.57
C ILE A 722 4.05 -35.99 24.18
N LEU A 723 4.97 -35.62 23.29
CA LEU A 723 4.69 -35.42 21.87
C LEU A 723 5.39 -36.51 21.04
N PHE A 724 4.59 -37.34 20.38
CA PHE A 724 5.07 -38.27 19.36
C PHE A 724 5.15 -37.64 17.99
N THR A 725 6.35 -37.62 17.42
CA THR A 725 6.63 -37.08 16.10
C THR A 725 6.79 -38.19 15.06
N LEU A 726 6.58 -37.85 13.78
CA LEU A 726 6.54 -38.79 12.66
C LEU A 726 5.50 -39.91 12.83
N TYR A 727 4.42 -39.65 13.57
CA TYR A 727 3.38 -40.62 13.86
C TYR A 727 2.34 -40.64 12.74
N GLN A 728 2.03 -41.84 12.23
CA GLN A 728 0.89 -42.10 11.35
C GLN A 728 -0.16 -42.97 12.06
N PRO A 729 -1.46 -42.79 11.76
CA PRO A 729 -2.50 -43.65 12.33
C PRO A 729 -2.20 -45.14 12.12
N GLY A 730 -2.02 -45.88 13.21
CA GLY A 730 -1.68 -47.30 13.20
C GLY A 730 -0.20 -47.65 13.42
N ASP A 731 0.69 -46.66 13.55
CA ASP A 731 2.11 -46.89 13.90
C ASP A 731 2.27 -47.49 15.31
N LEU A 732 1.32 -47.22 16.20
CA LEU A 732 1.28 -47.89 17.49
C LEU A 732 0.78 -49.32 17.31
N SER A 733 1.63 -50.31 17.59
CA SER A 733 1.26 -51.71 17.41
C SER A 733 -0.01 -52.05 18.23
N PRO A 734 -0.92 -52.92 17.73
CA PRO A 734 -2.16 -53.25 18.42
C PRO A 734 -1.96 -53.79 19.85
N LYS A 735 -0.81 -54.42 20.11
CA LYS A 735 -0.45 -54.91 21.45
C LYS A 735 -0.14 -53.78 22.43
N ILE A 736 0.52 -52.73 21.95
CA ILE A 736 0.88 -51.56 22.78
C ILE A 736 -0.36 -50.68 22.98
N ALA A 737 -1.16 -50.47 21.93
CA ALA A 737 -2.45 -49.79 22.06
C ALA A 737 -3.32 -50.46 23.13
N ALA A 738 -3.49 -51.79 23.07
CA ALA A 738 -4.24 -52.54 24.07
C ALA A 738 -3.66 -52.46 25.49
N LEU A 739 -2.35 -52.24 25.65
CA LEU A 739 -1.74 -52.02 26.96
C LEU A 739 -2.08 -50.62 27.49
N LEU A 740 -2.01 -49.59 26.64
CA LEU A 740 -2.38 -48.21 27.01
C LEU A 740 -3.87 -48.10 27.32
N ASP A 741 -4.75 -48.72 26.52
CA ASP A 741 -6.20 -48.82 26.78
C ASP A 741 -6.52 -49.48 28.13
N GLY A 742 -5.64 -50.36 28.60
CA GLY A 742 -5.76 -51.05 29.88
C GLY A 742 -5.33 -50.21 31.10
N LEU A 743 -4.66 -49.07 30.90
CA LEU A 743 -4.26 -48.16 31.97
C LEU A 743 -5.47 -47.31 32.39
N ARG A 744 -5.83 -47.37 33.67
CA ARG A 744 -7.02 -46.68 34.20
C ARG A 744 -6.82 -45.20 34.52
N ASP A 745 -5.59 -44.68 34.42
CA ASP A 745 -5.22 -43.34 34.90
C ASP A 745 -3.94 -42.84 34.19
N ILE A 746 -4.06 -42.40 32.93
CA ILE A 746 -2.94 -41.79 32.18
C ILE A 746 -2.88 -40.30 32.56
N ARG A 747 -1.98 -39.96 33.48
CA ARG A 747 -1.90 -38.64 34.15
C ARG A 747 -1.33 -37.50 33.32
N ILE A 748 -0.82 -37.81 32.13
CA ILE A 748 -0.19 -36.85 31.24
C ILE A 748 -0.72 -37.05 29.82
N PRO A 749 -0.98 -35.98 29.06
CA PRO A 749 -1.45 -36.08 27.69
C PRO A 749 -0.36 -36.66 26.77
N ILE A 750 -0.76 -37.54 25.85
CA ILE A 750 0.08 -38.08 24.79
C ILE A 750 -0.42 -37.50 23.47
N LEU A 751 0.29 -36.51 22.96
CA LEU A 751 0.05 -35.93 21.65
C LEU A 751 0.80 -36.72 20.57
N ALA A 752 0.28 -36.71 19.34
CA ALA A 752 0.93 -37.30 18.20
C ALA A 752 0.70 -36.46 16.95
N THR A 753 1.75 -36.28 16.16
CA THR A 753 1.75 -35.52 14.90
C THR A 753 2.56 -36.25 13.84
N SER A 754 2.18 -36.07 12.57
CA SER A 754 2.89 -36.56 11.39
C SER A 754 4.21 -35.81 11.15
N MET A 755 4.41 -34.67 11.79
CA MET A 755 5.55 -33.77 11.59
C MET A 755 6.89 -34.33 12.06
N ASP A 756 7.99 -33.86 11.46
CA ASP A 756 9.36 -34.15 11.91
C ASP A 756 9.63 -33.58 13.30
N THR A 757 10.49 -34.25 14.07
CA THR A 757 10.86 -33.83 15.44
C THR A 757 11.40 -32.42 15.51
N ILE A 758 12.27 -32.03 14.57
CA ILE A 758 12.91 -30.70 14.58
C ILE A 758 11.91 -29.64 14.16
N ASP A 759 11.09 -29.91 13.14
CA ASP A 759 10.08 -28.95 12.67
C ASP A 759 9.00 -28.70 13.73
N ALA A 760 8.51 -29.76 14.39
CA ALA A 760 7.56 -29.63 15.49
C ALA A 760 8.16 -28.84 16.66
N ALA A 761 9.41 -29.13 17.05
CA ALA A 761 10.10 -28.37 18.09
C ALA A 761 10.29 -26.90 17.69
N ASN A 762 10.69 -26.60 16.46
CA ASN A 762 10.88 -25.23 15.98
C ASN A 762 9.57 -24.44 15.94
N ILE A 763 8.44 -25.05 15.57
CA ILE A 763 7.12 -24.38 15.59
C ILE A 763 6.73 -24.04 17.02
N LEU A 764 6.92 -24.98 17.95
CA LEU A 764 6.67 -24.74 19.37
C LEU A 764 7.64 -23.71 19.96
N ASP A 765 8.89 -23.62 19.52
CA ASP A 765 9.84 -22.62 20.03
C ASP A 765 9.55 -21.21 19.47
N SER A 766 9.24 -21.13 18.17
CA SER A 766 9.08 -19.86 17.46
C SER A 766 7.72 -19.20 17.59
N THR A 767 6.69 -19.93 18.04
CA THR A 767 5.33 -19.38 18.18
C THR A 767 5.07 -18.96 19.62
N PRO A 768 4.80 -17.69 19.92
CA PRO A 768 4.47 -17.26 21.28
C PRO A 768 3.25 -18.03 21.84
N PRO A 769 3.15 -18.20 23.17
CA PRO A 769 1.90 -18.64 23.82
C PRO A 769 0.71 -17.80 23.35
N PHE A 770 -0.48 -18.40 23.26
CA PHE A 770 -1.72 -17.70 22.87
C PHE A 770 -2.92 -18.17 23.67
N LEU A 771 -3.92 -17.30 23.87
CA LEU A 771 -5.08 -17.62 24.72
C LEU A 771 -6.20 -18.18 23.85
N THR A 772 -6.72 -19.35 24.23
CA THR A 772 -7.91 -19.93 23.60
C THR A 772 -9.11 -19.81 24.55
N ALA A 773 -10.32 -19.85 24.00
CA ALA A 773 -11.54 -19.79 24.81
C ALA A 773 -11.74 -21.01 25.72
N GLN A 774 -11.00 -22.10 25.46
CA GLN A 774 -11.03 -23.32 26.26
C GLN A 774 -10.15 -23.22 27.53
N SER A 775 -9.18 -22.30 27.55
CA SER A 775 -8.21 -22.13 28.64
C SER A 775 -8.78 -21.31 29.82
N GLN A 776 -9.78 -21.86 30.51
CA GLN A 776 -10.52 -21.16 31.56
C GLN A 776 -9.64 -20.66 32.71
N ASP A 777 -8.64 -21.43 33.13
CA ASP A 777 -7.73 -21.04 34.21
C ASP A 777 -6.88 -19.82 33.82
N LYS A 778 -6.33 -19.81 32.60
CA LYS A 778 -5.60 -18.64 32.06
C LYS A 778 -6.51 -17.42 31.90
N ILE A 779 -7.76 -17.60 31.46
CA ILE A 779 -8.74 -16.51 31.33
C ILE A 779 -9.07 -15.88 32.71
N HIS A 780 -9.23 -16.71 33.74
CA HIS A 780 -9.44 -16.24 35.11
C HIS A 780 -8.22 -15.49 35.63
N GLU A 781 -7.03 -16.04 35.42
CA GLU A 781 -5.77 -15.45 35.87
C GLU A 781 -5.47 -14.12 35.17
N ALA A 782 -5.73 -14.02 33.86
CA ALA A 782 -5.57 -12.79 33.08
C ALA A 782 -6.45 -11.66 33.61
N ALA A 783 -7.71 -11.98 33.94
CA ALA A 783 -8.63 -11.02 34.52
C ALA A 783 -8.23 -10.62 35.95
N ALA A 784 -7.91 -11.59 36.80
CA ALA A 784 -7.49 -11.34 38.17
C ALA A 784 -6.21 -10.47 38.24
N THR A 785 -5.23 -10.77 37.39
CA THR A 785 -3.98 -10.00 37.29
C THR A 785 -4.26 -8.56 36.87
N MET A 786 -5.08 -8.36 35.82
CA MET A 786 -5.43 -7.01 35.38
C MET A 786 -6.24 -6.24 36.43
N GLU A 787 -7.27 -6.85 37.03
CA GLU A 787 -8.11 -6.24 38.07
C GLU A 787 -7.30 -5.78 39.30
N THR A 788 -6.24 -6.52 39.65
CA THR A 788 -5.38 -6.24 40.79
C THR A 788 -4.42 -5.08 40.53
N HIS A 789 -3.90 -4.96 39.29
CA HIS A 789 -2.79 -4.06 38.97
C HIS A 789 -3.18 -2.84 38.12
N LEU A 790 -4.43 -2.74 37.67
CA LEU A 790 -4.93 -1.59 36.92
C LEU A 790 -5.01 -0.34 37.80
N ASP A 791 -4.53 0.79 37.29
CA ASP A 791 -4.81 2.11 37.85
C ASP A 791 -6.24 2.53 37.50
N TYR A 792 -7.17 2.42 38.45
CA TYR A 792 -8.58 2.76 38.22
C TYR A 792 -8.81 4.24 37.91
N ASN A 793 -7.88 5.15 38.22
CA ASN A 793 -8.01 6.56 37.81
C ASN A 793 -7.96 6.69 36.27
N PHE A 794 -7.31 5.75 35.58
CA PHE A 794 -7.34 5.66 34.12
C PHE A 794 -8.75 5.43 33.56
N LEU A 795 -9.66 4.82 34.34
CA LEU A 795 -11.03 4.58 33.89
C LEU A 795 -11.89 5.84 33.99
N ASP A 796 -11.53 6.80 34.82
CA ASP A 796 -12.34 8.01 35.05
C ASP A 796 -12.48 8.89 33.80
N GLN A 797 -11.51 8.85 32.87
CA GLN A 797 -11.62 9.50 31.55
C GLN A 797 -12.60 8.80 30.57
N PHE A 798 -13.10 7.61 30.92
CA PHE A 798 -14.10 6.86 30.16
C PHE A 798 -15.46 6.79 30.88
N ARG A 799 -15.58 7.39 32.07
CA ARG A 799 -16.84 7.43 32.82
C ARG A 799 -17.67 8.62 32.34
N ASP A 800 -18.97 8.39 32.21
CA ASP A 800 -19.98 9.41 31.89
C ASP A 800 -20.03 10.47 33.00
N ASP A 801 -19.10 11.43 32.96
CA ASP A 801 -19.31 12.75 33.53
C ASP A 801 -19.72 13.67 32.38
N ASP A 802 -20.98 14.11 32.41
CA ASP A 802 -21.61 15.06 31.49
C ASP A 802 -20.80 16.37 31.27
N ASP A 803 -19.79 16.64 32.10
CA ASP A 803 -18.94 17.84 32.03
C ASP A 803 -17.62 17.63 31.25
N ASN A 804 -17.21 16.38 30.96
CA ASN A 804 -15.92 16.09 30.34
C ASN A 804 -16.01 15.69 28.86
N THR A 805 -17.04 16.18 28.16
CA THR A 805 -17.00 16.31 26.70
C THR A 805 -15.91 17.33 26.34
N GLN A 806 -14.64 16.94 26.40
CA GLN A 806 -13.68 17.48 25.44
C GLN A 806 -14.15 16.98 24.06
N GLN A 807 -15.09 17.71 23.47
CA GLN A 807 -15.49 17.58 22.09
C GLN A 807 -14.21 17.73 21.27
N ARG A 808 -13.69 16.59 20.81
CA ARG A 808 -12.44 16.53 20.06
C ARG A 808 -12.68 17.13 18.68
N ASP A 809 -11.81 18.04 18.27
CA ASP A 809 -11.83 18.60 16.93
C ASP A 809 -11.74 17.46 15.89
N ILE A 810 -12.52 17.59 14.82
CA ILE A 810 -12.56 16.60 13.74
C ILE A 810 -11.22 16.67 12.99
N GLY A 811 -10.52 15.53 12.87
CA GLY A 811 -9.28 15.44 12.09
C GLY A 811 -9.50 15.67 10.59
N PRO A 812 -8.49 16.14 9.83
CA PRO A 812 -8.59 16.47 8.40
C PRO A 812 -9.22 15.40 7.51
N ARG A 813 -8.75 14.16 7.62
CA ARG A 813 -9.23 13.02 6.81
C ARG A 813 -10.68 12.67 7.17
N MET A 814 -11.01 12.70 8.45
CA MET A 814 -12.39 12.47 8.93
C MET A 814 -13.34 13.58 8.46
N PHE A 815 -12.89 14.83 8.41
CA PHE A 815 -13.67 15.93 7.87
C PHE A 815 -13.97 15.75 6.37
N GLN A 816 -12.96 15.40 5.56
CA GLN A 816 -13.14 15.13 4.13
C GLN A 816 -14.05 13.92 3.89
N TYR A 817 -13.83 12.82 4.62
CA TYR A 817 -14.64 11.62 4.48
C TYR A 817 -16.09 11.85 4.90
N SER A 818 -16.32 12.49 6.04
CA SER A 818 -17.67 12.78 6.54
C SER A 818 -18.44 13.73 5.62
N THR A 819 -17.79 14.74 5.04
CA THR A 819 -18.41 15.64 4.05
C THR A 819 -18.76 14.90 2.76
N PHE A 820 -17.91 13.99 2.28
CA PHE A 820 -18.22 13.15 1.11
C PHE A 820 -19.41 12.24 1.38
N LEU A 821 -19.46 11.55 2.52
CA LEU A 821 -20.59 10.70 2.90
C LEU A 821 -21.91 11.47 2.99
N LYS A 822 -21.90 12.67 3.58
CA LYS A 822 -23.10 13.52 3.66
C LYS A 822 -23.57 13.95 2.26
N ALA A 823 -22.65 14.38 1.40
CA ALA A 823 -22.98 14.80 0.02
C ALA A 823 -23.58 13.64 -0.80
N ARG A 824 -23.00 12.43 -0.70
CA ARG A 824 -23.54 11.21 -1.33
C ARG A 824 -25.00 10.93 -0.95
N LYS A 825 -25.38 11.21 0.30
CA LYS A 825 -26.78 11.03 0.75
C LYS A 825 -27.72 12.09 0.16
N LEU A 826 -27.25 13.33 0.03
CA LEU A 826 -28.07 14.46 -0.42
C LEU A 826 -28.34 14.47 -1.94
N GLN A 827 -27.39 14.02 -2.77
CA GLN A 827 -27.52 13.98 -4.24
C GLN A 827 -27.99 15.31 -4.89
N LYS A 828 -27.52 16.44 -4.35
CA LYS A 828 -27.88 17.79 -4.84
C LYS A 828 -27.29 18.06 -6.22
N THR A 829 -27.91 18.97 -6.96
CA THR A 829 -27.50 19.33 -8.32
C THR A 829 -26.63 20.58 -8.29
N ILE A 830 -25.35 20.44 -8.65
CA ILE A 830 -24.37 21.53 -8.67
C ILE A 830 -24.08 21.92 -10.12
N VAL A 831 -24.21 23.21 -10.43
CA VAL A 831 -23.83 23.78 -11.72
C VAL A 831 -22.39 24.28 -11.70
N LEU A 832 -21.63 23.91 -12.72
CA LEU A 832 -20.25 24.29 -12.96
C LEU A 832 -20.21 25.13 -14.26
N PRO A 833 -20.18 26.47 -14.18
CA PRO A 833 -20.40 27.36 -15.33
C PRO A 833 -19.28 27.35 -16.37
N GLU A 834 -18.09 26.89 -15.98
CA GLU A 834 -16.85 27.07 -16.72
C GLU A 834 -16.43 25.75 -17.40
N GLY A 835 -17.35 25.12 -18.13
CA GLY A 835 -17.09 23.84 -18.81
C GLY A 835 -16.00 23.90 -19.89
N ALA A 836 -15.58 25.10 -20.28
CA ALA A 836 -14.42 25.31 -21.14
C ALA A 836 -13.07 25.10 -20.42
N ASP A 837 -13.03 25.04 -19.08
CA ASP A 837 -11.83 24.71 -18.33
C ASP A 837 -11.70 23.19 -18.15
N PRO A 838 -10.59 22.57 -18.60
CA PRO A 838 -10.42 21.13 -18.51
C PRO A 838 -10.36 20.59 -17.06
N ARG A 839 -9.95 21.40 -16.07
CA ARG A 839 -9.98 21.00 -14.65
C ARG A 839 -11.42 20.86 -14.14
N VAL A 840 -12.31 21.75 -14.58
CA VAL A 840 -13.74 21.73 -14.20
C VAL A 840 -14.42 20.49 -14.78
N VAL A 841 -14.09 20.10 -16.01
CA VAL A 841 -14.60 18.87 -16.65
C VAL A 841 -14.12 17.60 -15.94
N GLU A 842 -12.85 17.55 -15.53
CA GLU A 842 -12.29 16.44 -14.75
C GLU A 842 -12.94 16.33 -13.37
N ALA A 843 -13.08 17.45 -12.65
CA ALA A 843 -13.75 17.49 -11.35
C ALA A 843 -15.21 17.05 -11.43
N ALA A 844 -15.95 17.50 -12.46
CA ALA A 844 -17.33 17.07 -12.73
C ALA A 844 -17.46 15.54 -12.83
N THR A 845 -16.48 14.90 -13.49
CA THR A 845 -16.44 13.44 -13.64
C THR A 845 -16.17 12.74 -12.31
N ILE A 846 -15.25 13.25 -11.49
CA ILE A 846 -14.96 12.70 -10.16
C ILE A 846 -16.21 12.78 -9.27
N LEU A 847 -16.90 13.92 -9.26
CA LEU A 847 -18.13 14.14 -8.49
C LEU A 847 -19.22 13.13 -8.84
N VAL A 848 -19.46 12.87 -10.14
CA VAL A 848 -20.49 11.91 -10.58
C VAL A 848 -20.03 10.46 -10.38
N LYS A 849 -18.78 10.12 -10.70
CA LYS A 849 -18.25 8.75 -10.58
C LYS A 849 -18.23 8.27 -9.12
N ARG A 850 -17.88 9.15 -8.18
CA ARG A 850 -17.94 8.88 -6.73
C ARG A 850 -19.35 9.06 -6.14
N GLN A 851 -20.34 9.40 -6.98
CA GLN A 851 -21.73 9.63 -6.59
C GLN A 851 -21.88 10.72 -5.51
N LEU A 852 -21.03 11.75 -5.53
CA LEU A 852 -21.04 12.80 -4.50
C LEU A 852 -22.17 13.81 -4.72
N CYS A 853 -22.46 14.18 -5.97
CA CYS A 853 -23.55 15.07 -6.36
C CYS A 853 -23.90 14.88 -7.85
N LYS A 854 -25.03 15.45 -8.28
CA LYS A 854 -25.37 15.57 -9.70
C LYS A 854 -24.71 16.83 -10.26
N VAL A 855 -24.22 16.78 -11.50
CA VAL A 855 -23.46 17.90 -12.08
C VAL A 855 -24.09 18.38 -13.38
N ILE A 856 -24.21 19.72 -13.51
CA ILE A 856 -24.51 20.41 -14.76
C ILE A 856 -23.27 21.18 -15.20
N LEU A 857 -22.74 20.89 -16.39
CA LEU A 857 -21.69 21.69 -17.03
C LEU A 857 -22.31 22.67 -18.03
N VAL A 858 -21.95 23.94 -17.93
CA VAL A 858 -22.40 24.98 -18.87
C VAL A 858 -21.28 25.32 -19.86
N GLY A 859 -21.62 25.37 -21.14
CA GLY A 859 -20.68 25.75 -22.20
C GLY A 859 -21.00 25.12 -23.55
N ASP A 860 -20.12 25.32 -24.52
CA ASP A 860 -20.24 24.68 -25.83
C ASP A 860 -20.00 23.16 -25.70
N PRO A 861 -20.95 22.29 -26.09
CA PRO A 861 -20.82 20.85 -25.99
C PRO A 861 -19.61 20.33 -26.78
N VAL A 862 -19.25 20.97 -27.89
CA VAL A 862 -18.07 20.59 -28.68
C VAL A 862 -16.79 20.85 -27.89
N VAL A 863 -16.70 21.99 -27.20
CA VAL A 863 -15.54 22.35 -26.37
C VAL A 863 -15.48 21.47 -25.12
N ILE A 864 -16.60 21.24 -24.45
CA ILE A 864 -16.68 20.39 -23.26
C ILE A 864 -16.30 18.95 -23.61
N GLN A 865 -16.83 18.43 -24.72
CA GLN A 865 -16.48 17.10 -25.23
C GLN A 865 -14.99 17.03 -25.57
N ALA A 866 -14.44 18.04 -26.26
CA ALA A 866 -13.02 18.10 -26.56
C ALA A 866 -12.14 18.16 -25.29
N ASN A 867 -12.58 18.86 -24.24
CA ASN A 867 -11.89 18.91 -22.96
C ASN A 867 -11.98 17.58 -22.19
N ALA A 868 -13.14 16.91 -22.21
CA ALA A 868 -13.33 15.60 -21.61
C ALA A 868 -12.43 14.56 -22.30
N GLU A 869 -12.39 14.60 -23.63
CA GLU A 869 -11.48 13.83 -24.46
C GLU A 869 -10.02 14.20 -24.20
N ALA A 870 -9.67 15.48 -24.02
CA ALA A 870 -8.31 15.89 -23.68
C ALA A 870 -7.87 15.42 -22.28
N ARG A 871 -8.81 15.17 -21.37
CA ARG A 871 -8.56 14.73 -19.98
C ARG A 871 -8.85 13.26 -19.70
N ARG A 872 -9.30 12.47 -20.69
CA ARG A 872 -9.56 11.01 -20.53
C ARG A 872 -10.74 10.69 -19.62
N VAL A 873 -11.67 11.61 -19.48
CA VAL A 873 -12.79 11.50 -18.56
C VAL A 873 -14.11 11.32 -19.31
N SER A 874 -15.00 10.48 -18.78
CA SER A 874 -16.32 10.27 -19.38
C SER A 874 -17.31 11.31 -18.86
N LEU A 875 -18.14 11.86 -19.75
CA LEU A 875 -19.25 12.74 -19.39
C LEU A 875 -20.52 11.95 -18.99
N ASP A 876 -20.44 10.62 -18.86
CA ASP A 876 -21.58 9.78 -18.46
C ASP A 876 -22.15 10.23 -17.11
N GLY A 877 -23.45 10.52 -17.09
CA GLY A 877 -24.15 11.02 -15.89
C GLY A 877 -23.98 12.53 -15.63
N ILE A 878 -23.23 13.25 -16.47
CA ILE A 878 -23.10 14.72 -16.41
C ILE A 878 -24.07 15.36 -17.41
N THR A 879 -24.83 16.36 -16.97
CA THR A 879 -25.72 17.11 -17.86
C THR A 879 -24.95 18.28 -18.48
N VAL A 880 -24.86 18.33 -19.82
CA VAL A 880 -24.21 19.45 -20.53
C VAL A 880 -25.27 20.39 -21.08
N VAL A 881 -25.16 21.68 -20.78
CA VAL A 881 -26.09 22.74 -21.20
C VAL A 881 -25.35 23.82 -21.98
N ASN A 882 -25.83 24.10 -23.19
CA ASN A 882 -25.30 25.17 -24.03
C ASN A 882 -26.25 26.38 -24.02
N PRO A 883 -25.83 27.56 -23.51
CA PRO A 883 -26.65 28.77 -23.53
C PRO A 883 -27.18 29.14 -24.93
N GLN A 884 -26.41 28.89 -25.98
CA GLN A 884 -26.75 29.27 -27.36
C GLN A 884 -27.88 28.43 -27.98
N SER A 885 -28.14 27.23 -27.46
CA SER A 885 -29.16 26.30 -27.97
C SER A 885 -30.14 25.84 -26.88
N TYR A 886 -30.18 26.56 -25.75
CA TYR A 886 -31.02 26.19 -24.63
C TYR A 886 -32.51 26.35 -24.96
N ALA A 887 -33.27 25.26 -24.87
CA ALA A 887 -34.66 25.21 -25.33
C ALA A 887 -35.60 26.15 -24.56
N GLN A 888 -35.30 26.45 -23.30
CA GLN A 888 -36.11 27.31 -22.42
C GLN A 888 -35.47 28.69 -22.21
N LEU A 889 -34.70 29.17 -23.20
CA LEU A 889 -34.01 30.47 -23.09
C LEU A 889 -35.00 31.63 -22.96
N ASP A 890 -36.13 31.59 -23.66
CA ASP A 890 -37.15 32.66 -23.60
C ASP A 890 -37.78 32.76 -22.20
N ASP A 891 -38.14 31.63 -21.58
CA ASP A 891 -38.63 31.59 -20.19
C ASP A 891 -37.59 32.14 -19.20
N MET A 892 -36.30 31.84 -19.43
CA MET A 892 -35.20 32.35 -18.61
C MET A 892 -35.00 33.86 -18.76
N ILE A 893 -35.19 34.40 -19.97
CA ILE A 893 -35.14 35.84 -20.25
C ILE A 893 -36.27 36.56 -19.50
N ASP A 894 -37.50 36.04 -19.59
CA ASP A 894 -38.66 36.64 -18.91
C ASP A 894 -38.46 36.67 -17.39
N ALA A 895 -37.98 35.56 -16.81
CA ALA A 895 -37.64 35.49 -15.40
C ALA A 895 -36.52 36.47 -15.00
N PHE A 896 -35.50 36.64 -15.84
CA PHE A 896 -34.39 37.57 -15.56
C PHE A 896 -34.84 39.03 -15.62
N VAL A 897 -35.69 39.39 -16.59
CA VAL A 897 -36.31 40.71 -16.71
C VAL A 897 -37.16 41.00 -15.47
N GLU A 898 -37.99 40.06 -15.02
CA GLU A 898 -38.81 40.25 -13.81
C GLU A 898 -37.93 40.38 -12.55
N ALA A 899 -36.90 39.55 -12.40
CA ALA A 899 -35.96 39.62 -11.27
C ALA A 899 -35.23 40.99 -11.18
N ARG A 900 -35.03 41.65 -12.33
CA ARG A 900 -34.29 42.93 -12.48
C ARG A 900 -35.17 44.10 -12.91
N LYS A 901 -36.50 43.97 -12.83
CA LYS A 901 -37.47 44.98 -13.28
C LYS A 901 -37.27 46.36 -12.66
N SER A 902 -36.89 46.40 -11.38
CA SER A 902 -36.59 47.63 -10.65
C SER A 902 -35.37 48.40 -11.18
N LYS A 903 -34.55 47.76 -12.02
CA LYS A 903 -33.38 48.35 -12.68
C LYS A 903 -33.60 48.58 -14.18
N GLY A 904 -34.81 48.34 -14.70
CA GLY A 904 -35.17 48.63 -16.09
C GLY A 904 -34.53 47.72 -17.14
N LEU A 905 -34.16 46.49 -16.78
CA LEU A 905 -33.55 45.53 -17.71
C LEU A 905 -34.53 45.18 -18.84
N THR A 906 -34.10 45.36 -20.09
CA THR A 906 -34.91 44.99 -21.26
C THR A 906 -34.72 43.51 -21.65
N PRO A 907 -35.68 42.88 -22.35
CA PRO A 907 -35.52 41.50 -22.84
C PRO A 907 -34.29 41.29 -23.75
N VAL A 908 -33.93 42.32 -24.53
CA VAL A 908 -32.77 42.27 -25.43
C VAL A 908 -31.47 42.24 -24.63
N GLU A 909 -31.32 43.12 -23.64
CA GLU A 909 -30.15 43.15 -22.74
C GLU A 909 -30.08 41.87 -21.89
N ALA A 910 -31.21 41.39 -21.39
CA ALA A 910 -31.29 40.13 -20.64
C ALA A 910 -30.77 38.94 -21.47
N LYS A 911 -31.20 38.85 -22.74
CA LYS A 911 -30.71 37.84 -23.68
C LYS A 911 -29.20 37.97 -23.92
N GLU A 912 -28.71 39.19 -24.08
CA GLU A 912 -27.28 39.44 -24.31
C GLU A 912 -26.43 38.96 -23.11
N TYR A 913 -26.82 39.30 -21.88
CA TYR A 913 -26.13 38.83 -20.67
C TYR A 913 -26.10 37.31 -20.57
N LEU A 914 -27.23 36.63 -20.79
CA LEU A 914 -27.33 35.18 -20.65
C LEU A 914 -26.54 34.42 -21.72
N LEU A 915 -26.36 35.00 -22.90
CA LEU A 915 -25.60 34.38 -24.00
C LEU A 915 -24.09 34.67 -23.93
N GLN A 916 -23.68 35.78 -23.32
CA GLN A 916 -22.27 36.19 -23.25
C GLN A 916 -21.58 35.77 -21.95
N ASP A 917 -22.30 35.63 -20.83
CA ASP A 917 -21.71 35.32 -19.52
C ASP A 917 -22.36 34.07 -18.88
N VAL A 918 -21.59 32.99 -18.85
CA VAL A 918 -21.98 31.69 -18.28
C VAL A 918 -22.35 31.78 -16.79
N ASN A 919 -21.82 32.77 -16.05
CA ASN A 919 -22.18 32.96 -14.64
C ASN A 919 -23.59 33.53 -14.49
N TYR A 920 -24.01 34.46 -15.37
CA TYR A 920 -25.40 34.95 -15.38
C TYR A 920 -26.37 33.83 -15.76
N PHE A 921 -26.02 33.05 -16.79
CA PHE A 921 -26.81 31.90 -17.22
C PHE A 921 -26.98 30.87 -16.07
N SER A 922 -25.88 30.47 -15.45
CA SER A 922 -25.88 29.48 -14.36
C SER A 922 -26.59 30.01 -13.10
N THR A 923 -26.44 31.31 -12.79
CA THR A 923 -27.18 31.94 -11.69
C THR A 923 -28.69 31.94 -11.95
N MET A 924 -29.13 32.14 -13.19
CA MET A 924 -30.53 32.02 -13.56
C MET A 924 -31.04 30.57 -13.48
N MET A 925 -30.22 29.57 -13.84
CA MET A 925 -30.57 28.16 -13.60
C MET A 925 -30.84 27.90 -12.11
N MET A 926 -30.02 28.45 -11.22
CA MET A 926 -30.28 28.38 -9.79
C MET A 926 -31.56 29.13 -9.40
N HIS A 927 -31.79 30.34 -9.92
CA HIS A 927 -33.00 31.13 -9.62
C HIS A 927 -34.28 30.37 -9.98
N LEU A 928 -34.28 29.69 -11.12
CA LEU A 928 -35.39 28.88 -11.64
C LEU A 928 -35.53 27.51 -10.96
N GLY A 929 -34.60 27.13 -10.07
CA GLY A 929 -34.63 25.84 -9.37
C GLY A 929 -34.13 24.65 -10.19
N LEU A 930 -33.37 24.89 -11.27
CA LEU A 930 -32.76 23.85 -12.10
C LEU A 930 -31.44 23.33 -11.50
N ALA A 931 -30.82 24.09 -10.60
CA ALA A 931 -29.65 23.71 -9.82
C ALA A 931 -29.80 24.18 -8.37
N ASP A 932 -29.22 23.43 -7.44
CA ASP A 932 -29.26 23.72 -6.00
C ASP A 932 -28.09 24.63 -5.58
N GLY A 933 -26.94 24.51 -6.23
CA GLY A 933 -25.74 25.29 -5.93
C GLY A 933 -24.84 25.51 -7.16
N MET A 934 -23.92 26.48 -7.08
CA MET A 934 -22.97 26.81 -8.14
C MET A 934 -21.54 26.93 -7.62
N VAL A 935 -20.56 26.44 -8.40
CA VAL A 935 -19.13 26.68 -8.16
C VAL A 935 -18.49 27.25 -9.43
N SER A 936 -17.84 28.41 -9.32
CA SER A 936 -17.22 29.12 -10.45
C SER A 936 -15.94 29.84 -10.02
N GLY A 937 -15.15 30.40 -10.95
CA GLY A 937 -13.94 31.18 -10.65
C GLY A 937 -12.61 30.52 -11.05
N ALA A 938 -12.64 29.33 -11.66
CA ALA A 938 -11.47 28.72 -12.27
C ALA A 938 -10.98 29.52 -13.49
N MET A 939 -11.91 30.13 -14.24
CA MET A 939 -11.62 31.02 -15.38
C MET A 939 -11.93 32.49 -15.08
N HIS A 940 -13.06 32.77 -14.42
CA HIS A 940 -13.54 34.13 -14.16
C HIS A 940 -12.93 34.73 -12.88
N SER A 941 -13.04 36.05 -12.71
CA SER A 941 -12.66 36.68 -11.44
C SER A 941 -13.76 36.49 -10.39
N SER A 942 -13.40 36.55 -9.10
CA SER A 942 -14.36 36.52 -7.99
C SER A 942 -15.50 37.52 -8.15
N ALA A 943 -15.19 38.72 -8.66
CA ALA A 943 -16.19 39.73 -8.95
C ALA A 943 -17.21 39.31 -10.03
N ASN A 944 -16.77 38.54 -11.03
CA ASN A 944 -17.64 37.99 -12.08
C ASN A 944 -18.48 36.80 -11.58
N THR A 945 -17.96 36.01 -10.63
CA THR A 945 -18.72 34.94 -9.96
C THR A 945 -19.83 35.51 -9.05
N ILE A 946 -19.49 36.52 -8.25
CA ILE A 946 -20.35 37.02 -7.16
C ILE A 946 -21.40 38.02 -7.65
N ARG A 947 -21.05 38.89 -8.60
CA ARG A 947 -21.94 39.96 -9.08
C ARG A 947 -23.28 39.43 -9.62
N PRO A 948 -23.34 38.38 -10.46
CA PRO A 948 -24.61 37.80 -10.90
C PRO A 948 -25.44 37.27 -9.74
N ALA A 949 -24.81 36.54 -8.80
CA ALA A 949 -25.47 36.00 -7.60
C ALA A 949 -26.11 37.12 -6.75
N LEU A 950 -25.39 38.22 -6.52
CA LEU A 950 -25.94 39.38 -5.80
C LEU A 950 -27.09 40.07 -6.54
N GLN A 951 -27.02 40.15 -7.88
CA GLN A 951 -28.05 40.81 -8.67
C GLN A 951 -29.34 39.99 -8.79
N ILE A 952 -29.24 38.66 -8.82
CA ILE A 952 -30.35 37.74 -9.10
C ILE A 952 -30.84 37.04 -7.82
N LEU A 953 -29.95 36.34 -7.11
CA LEU A 953 -30.29 35.54 -5.92
C LEU A 953 -30.45 36.40 -4.67
N LYS A 954 -29.70 37.50 -4.61
CA LYS A 954 -29.63 38.47 -3.49
C LYS A 954 -29.10 37.82 -2.20
N THR A 955 -28.90 38.65 -1.18
CA THR A 955 -28.53 38.15 0.16
C THR A 955 -29.68 37.38 0.80
N ALA A 956 -29.31 36.49 1.72
CA ALA A 956 -30.25 35.79 2.59
C ALA A 956 -31.00 36.80 3.48
N PRO A 957 -32.24 36.50 3.92
CA PRO A 957 -32.96 37.36 4.85
C PRO A 957 -32.14 37.64 6.11
N GLY A 958 -31.94 38.92 6.43
CA GLY A 958 -31.14 39.35 7.58
C GLY A 958 -29.64 39.52 7.32
N ALA A 959 -29.12 39.06 6.18
CA ALA A 959 -27.72 39.29 5.79
C ALA A 959 -27.57 40.62 5.03
N SER A 960 -26.67 41.48 5.50
CA SER A 960 -26.36 42.78 4.92
C SER A 960 -25.19 42.73 3.92
N LEU A 961 -24.35 41.69 4.02
CA LEU A 961 -23.19 41.47 3.17
C LEU A 961 -22.99 39.99 2.81
N VAL A 962 -22.10 39.73 1.86
CA VAL A 962 -21.63 38.38 1.52
C VAL A 962 -20.19 38.24 1.99
N SER A 963 -19.91 37.21 2.78
CA SER A 963 -18.59 36.92 3.34
C SER A 963 -18.02 35.63 2.77
N SER A 964 -16.75 35.35 3.07
CA SER A 964 -16.06 34.14 2.61
C SER A 964 -15.28 33.51 3.75
N ILE A 965 -15.28 32.17 3.82
CA ILE A 965 -14.41 31.40 4.70
C ILE A 965 -13.58 30.38 3.91
N PHE A 966 -12.49 29.91 4.52
CA PHE A 966 -11.76 28.71 4.10
C PHE A 966 -11.75 27.69 5.24
N PHE A 967 -11.94 26.42 4.93
CA PHE A 967 -11.60 25.33 5.84
C PHE A 967 -10.15 24.93 5.60
N MET A 968 -9.30 25.16 6.60
CA MET A 968 -7.88 24.83 6.62
C MET A 968 -7.70 23.46 7.27
N LEU A 969 -7.24 22.47 6.52
CA LEU A 969 -7.13 21.07 6.95
C LEU A 969 -5.75 20.77 7.57
N LEU A 970 -5.45 21.39 8.72
CA LEU A 970 -4.15 21.31 9.39
C LEU A 970 -3.96 20.00 10.15
N GLU A 971 -2.70 19.61 10.41
CA GLU A 971 -2.39 18.37 11.15
C GLU A 971 -3.01 18.32 12.54
N ASP A 972 -3.15 19.48 13.19
CA ASP A 972 -3.77 19.64 14.51
C ASP A 972 -5.30 19.79 14.48
N GLY A 973 -5.93 19.69 13.31
CA GLY A 973 -7.38 19.73 13.14
C GLY A 973 -7.87 20.72 12.07
N VAL A 974 -9.18 20.77 11.86
CA VAL A 974 -9.80 21.68 10.88
C VAL A 974 -10.05 23.07 11.48
N LYS A 975 -9.47 24.11 10.88
CA LYS A 975 -9.67 25.51 11.28
C LYS A 975 -10.43 26.28 10.20
N VAL A 976 -11.22 27.28 10.59
CA VAL A 976 -12.00 28.13 9.70
C VAL A 976 -11.38 29.52 9.64
N PHE A 977 -10.94 29.96 8.46
CA PHE A 977 -10.35 31.28 8.26
C PHE A 977 -11.36 32.18 7.53
N GLY A 978 -11.81 33.25 8.19
CA GLY A 978 -12.86 34.14 7.72
C GLY A 978 -12.38 35.50 7.20
N ASP A 979 -13.08 36.02 6.20
CA ASP A 979 -12.83 37.25 5.44
C ASP A 979 -11.54 37.28 4.60
N CYS A 980 -11.22 36.17 3.96
CA CYS A 980 -9.97 36.04 3.20
C CYS A 980 -10.10 36.34 1.69
N ALA A 981 -11.31 36.58 1.15
CA ALA A 981 -11.52 36.69 -0.30
C ALA A 981 -12.40 37.86 -0.78
N ILE A 982 -13.38 38.34 0.01
CA ILE A 982 -14.38 39.31 -0.49
C ILE A 982 -14.22 40.72 0.08
N ASN A 983 -14.31 40.92 1.39
CA ASN A 983 -14.51 42.27 1.93
C ASN A 983 -13.17 42.96 2.12
N THR A 984 -12.94 44.03 1.37
CA THR A 984 -11.64 44.73 1.36
C THR A 984 -11.30 45.35 2.72
N MET A 985 -12.29 45.97 3.37
CA MET A 985 -12.11 46.68 4.64
C MET A 985 -13.46 46.73 5.39
N PRO A 986 -13.90 45.62 6.01
CA PRO A 986 -15.15 45.59 6.74
C PRO A 986 -15.11 46.57 7.93
N ASN A 987 -16.24 47.25 8.18
CA ASN A 987 -16.46 48.00 9.42
C ASN A 987 -16.77 47.07 10.60
N ALA A 988 -16.98 47.62 11.79
CA ALA A 988 -17.19 46.82 13.00
C ALA A 988 -18.46 45.96 12.94
N GLU A 989 -19.57 46.49 12.42
CA GLU A 989 -20.83 45.76 12.28
C GLU A 989 -20.71 44.61 11.28
N GLN A 990 -20.06 44.88 10.14
CA GLN A 990 -19.80 43.89 9.10
C GLN A 990 -18.88 42.78 9.61
N LEU A 991 -17.82 43.13 10.35
CA LEU A 991 -16.90 42.14 10.93
C LEU A 991 -17.60 41.24 11.96
N ALA A 992 -18.54 41.80 12.73
CA ALA A 992 -19.37 41.03 13.65
C ALA A 992 -20.31 40.05 12.90
N GLU A 993 -20.93 40.50 11.81
CA GLU A 993 -21.77 39.67 10.96
C GLU A 993 -20.97 38.50 10.34
N ILE A 994 -19.74 38.76 9.87
CA ILE A 994 -18.82 37.73 9.36
C ILE A 994 -18.50 36.70 10.44
N ALA A 995 -18.21 37.14 11.66
CA ALA A 995 -17.89 36.24 12.78
C ALA A 995 -19.05 35.30 13.10
N VAL A 996 -20.27 35.83 13.19
CA VAL A 996 -21.50 35.05 13.45
C VAL A 996 -21.79 34.07 12.32
N SER A 997 -21.67 34.52 11.06
CA SER A 997 -21.89 33.68 9.88
C SER A 997 -20.88 32.53 9.78
N SER A 998 -19.61 32.81 10.10
CA SER A 998 -18.53 31.83 10.16
C SER A 998 -18.74 30.80 11.27
N ALA A 999 -19.20 31.22 12.44
CA ALA A 999 -19.52 30.32 13.54
C ALA A 999 -20.67 29.36 13.20
N LYS A 1000 -21.75 29.87 12.60
CA LYS A 1000 -22.88 29.03 12.13
C LYS A 1000 -22.44 28.03 11.08
N THR A 1001 -21.60 28.48 10.13
CA THR A 1001 -21.09 27.58 9.10
C THR A 1001 -20.19 26.51 9.72
N SER A 1002 -19.33 26.86 10.68
CA SER A 1002 -18.53 25.88 11.44
C SER A 1002 -19.40 24.80 12.09
N GLN A 1003 -20.46 25.20 12.82
CA GLN A 1003 -21.39 24.25 13.46
C GLN A 1003 -22.09 23.34 12.44
N GLN A 1004 -22.48 23.88 11.28
CA GLN A 1004 -23.15 23.11 10.23
C GLN A 1004 -22.28 21.96 9.70
N PHE A 1005 -20.95 22.14 9.73
CA PHE A 1005 -19.98 21.10 9.36
C PHE A 1005 -19.52 20.24 10.54
N GLY A 1006 -20.12 20.39 11.72
CA GLY A 1006 -19.84 19.58 12.90
C GLY A 1006 -18.64 20.08 13.72
N ILE A 1007 -18.19 21.32 13.51
CA ILE A 1007 -17.07 21.93 14.23
C ILE A 1007 -17.63 22.96 15.22
N GLU A 1008 -17.46 22.72 16.52
CA GLU A 1008 -17.88 23.66 17.56
C GLU A 1008 -17.06 24.97 17.46
N PRO A 1009 -17.69 26.13 17.26
CA PRO A 1009 -16.98 27.36 16.96
C PRO A 1009 -16.41 28.03 18.22
N ARG A 1010 -15.08 28.21 18.23
CA ARG A 1010 -14.34 29.09 19.14
C ARG A 1010 -13.79 30.25 18.31
N VAL A 1011 -14.52 31.36 18.34
CA VAL A 1011 -14.36 32.47 17.38
C VAL A 1011 -13.37 33.50 17.91
N GLY A 1012 -12.21 33.59 17.28
CA GLY A 1012 -11.20 34.61 17.51
C GLY A 1012 -11.28 35.73 16.47
N LEU A 1013 -11.63 36.95 16.87
CA LEU A 1013 -11.50 38.14 16.02
C LEU A 1013 -10.06 38.67 16.12
N LEU A 1014 -9.36 38.63 15.00
CA LEU A 1014 -7.93 38.91 14.93
C LEU A 1014 -7.61 40.40 14.87
N SER A 1015 -6.49 40.78 15.48
CA SER A 1015 -5.94 42.12 15.48
C SER A 1015 -4.42 42.09 15.63
N TYR A 1016 -3.76 43.24 15.41
CA TYR A 1016 -2.32 43.37 15.61
C TYR A 1016 -1.91 43.37 17.09
N ALA A 1017 -2.86 43.48 18.02
CA ALA A 1017 -2.65 43.44 19.46
C ALA A 1017 -3.76 42.66 20.19
N THR A 1018 -3.42 42.11 21.37
CA THR A 1018 -4.34 41.33 22.23
C THR A 1018 -4.83 42.17 23.40
N GLY A 1019 -6.13 42.16 23.65
CA GLY A 1019 -6.77 42.84 24.79
C GLY A 1019 -6.91 44.36 24.64
N ASP A 1020 -7.27 45.04 25.73
CA ASP A 1020 -7.73 46.44 25.73
C ASP A 1020 -6.62 47.47 26.02
N SER A 1021 -5.35 47.04 26.07
CA SER A 1021 -4.23 47.91 26.48
C SER A 1021 -3.77 48.89 25.40
N ASN A 1022 -4.11 48.62 24.13
CA ASN A 1022 -3.79 49.47 22.99
C ASN A 1022 -5.02 50.30 22.58
N LYS A 1023 -4.79 51.53 22.09
CA LYS A 1023 -5.83 52.45 21.63
C LYS A 1023 -5.60 52.84 20.16
N GLY A 1024 -6.68 52.93 19.39
CA GLY A 1024 -6.63 53.37 18.00
C GLY A 1024 -7.76 52.79 17.16
N GLU A 1025 -8.10 53.45 16.06
CA GLU A 1025 -9.26 53.09 15.22
C GLU A 1025 -9.26 51.62 14.77
N LEU A 1026 -8.08 51.05 14.47
CA LEU A 1026 -7.94 49.65 14.03
C LEU A 1026 -8.29 48.64 15.12
N ILE A 1027 -7.92 48.90 16.38
CA ILE A 1027 -8.24 48.00 17.50
C ILE A 1027 -9.65 48.24 18.03
N ASP A 1028 -10.09 49.50 18.07
CA ASP A 1028 -11.44 49.90 18.49
C ASP A 1028 -12.51 49.27 17.58
N LYS A 1029 -12.20 49.12 16.28
CA LYS A 1029 -13.03 48.37 15.31
C LYS A 1029 -13.26 46.93 15.75
N VAL A 1030 -12.19 46.21 16.11
CA VAL A 1030 -12.25 44.78 16.49
C VAL A 1030 -12.91 44.60 17.86
N ILE A 1031 -12.67 45.50 18.81
CA ILE A 1031 -13.37 45.52 20.11
C ILE A 1031 -14.87 45.69 19.90
N THR A 1032 -15.27 46.66 19.08
CA THR A 1032 -16.68 46.94 18.79
C THR A 1032 -17.34 45.78 18.04
N ALA A 1033 -16.63 45.17 17.09
CA ALA A 1033 -17.10 43.99 16.37
C ALA A 1033 -17.29 42.78 17.32
N THR A 1034 -16.35 42.55 18.24
CA THR A 1034 -16.43 41.44 19.20
C THR A 1034 -17.65 41.57 20.10
N LYS A 1035 -17.91 42.78 20.64
CA LYS A 1035 -19.11 43.06 21.45
C LYS A 1035 -20.40 42.84 20.67
N SER A 1036 -20.43 43.29 19.41
CA SER A 1036 -21.59 43.14 18.54
C SER A 1036 -21.85 41.68 18.16
N ALA A 1037 -20.79 40.90 17.90
CA ALA A 1037 -20.87 39.47 17.62
C ALA A 1037 -21.39 38.67 18.83
N LYS A 1038 -20.89 38.98 20.04
CA LYS A 1038 -21.41 38.40 21.30
C LYS A 1038 -22.91 38.67 21.47
N ALA A 1039 -23.33 39.93 21.30
CA ALA A 1039 -24.74 40.32 21.43
C ALA A 1039 -25.64 39.66 20.38
N ALA A 1040 -25.15 39.49 19.14
CA ALA A 1040 -25.86 38.79 18.09
C ALA A 1040 -25.98 37.27 18.38
N ALA A 1041 -24.90 36.63 18.82
CA ALA A 1041 -24.91 35.23 19.23
C ALA A 1041 -25.88 34.98 20.40
N GLU A 1042 -25.90 35.86 21.39
CA GLU A 1042 -26.82 35.79 22.53
C GLU A 1042 -28.28 35.96 22.09
N LYS A 1043 -28.56 36.95 21.25
CA LYS A 1043 -29.91 37.21 20.74
C LYS A 1043 -30.47 36.05 19.92
N GLU A 1044 -29.62 35.40 19.13
CA GLU A 1044 -30.03 34.30 18.26
C GLU A 1044 -29.97 32.91 18.93
N GLY A 1045 -29.26 32.78 20.04
CA GLY A 1045 -29.24 31.57 20.87
C GLY A 1045 -28.58 30.35 20.22
N PHE A 1046 -27.75 30.51 19.19
CA PHE A 1046 -27.12 29.40 18.47
C PHE A 1046 -25.77 28.95 19.05
N MET A 1047 -25.11 29.80 19.84
CA MET A 1047 -23.83 29.47 20.49
C MET A 1047 -23.65 30.25 21.80
N ASN A 1048 -22.76 29.77 22.66
CA ASN A 1048 -22.37 30.51 23.87
C ASN A 1048 -21.55 31.77 23.50
N PRO A 1049 -21.98 32.99 23.87
CA PRO A 1049 -21.25 34.23 23.57
C PRO A 1049 -19.82 34.26 24.14
N GLU A 1050 -19.52 33.51 25.19
CA GLU A 1050 -18.16 33.43 25.75
C GLU A 1050 -17.18 32.70 24.83
N LEU A 1051 -17.66 31.93 23.86
CA LEU A 1051 -16.83 31.33 22.81
C LEU A 1051 -16.51 32.30 21.66
N ILE A 1052 -16.68 33.60 21.89
CA ILE A 1052 -16.25 34.67 20.98
C ILE A 1052 -15.29 35.59 21.72
N ALA A 1053 -14.06 35.75 21.22
CA ALA A 1053 -13.04 36.61 21.82
C ALA A 1053 -12.30 37.44 20.78
N GLY A 1054 -11.91 38.64 21.17
CA GLY A 1054 -11.21 39.62 20.34
C GLY A 1054 -11.06 40.93 21.11
N PRO A 1055 -10.08 41.78 20.77
CA PRO A 1055 -9.04 41.57 19.76
C PRO A 1055 -7.98 40.56 20.23
N LEU A 1056 -7.59 39.63 19.36
CA LEU A 1056 -6.53 38.65 19.61
C LEU A 1056 -5.45 38.74 18.52
N GLN A 1057 -4.18 38.72 18.91
CA GLN A 1057 -3.10 38.39 17.97
C GLN A 1057 -3.21 36.91 17.57
N PHE A 1058 -2.70 36.58 16.37
CA PHE A 1058 -2.78 35.23 15.83
C PHE A 1058 -2.11 34.19 16.74
N ASP A 1059 -0.92 34.49 17.27
CA ASP A 1059 -0.21 33.65 18.24
C ASP A 1059 -1.05 33.41 19.50
N ALA A 1060 -1.63 34.46 20.09
CA ALA A 1060 -2.51 34.35 21.25
C ALA A 1060 -3.83 33.63 20.96
N ALA A 1061 -4.28 33.57 19.72
CA ALA A 1061 -5.50 32.87 19.33
C ALA A 1061 -5.29 31.36 19.24
N VAL A 1062 -4.11 30.90 18.81
CA VAL A 1062 -3.85 29.47 18.49
C VAL A 1062 -2.87 28.77 19.41
N ASP A 1063 -2.01 29.50 20.14
CA ASP A 1063 -1.00 28.91 21.04
C ASP A 1063 -1.43 29.03 22.52
N PRO A 1064 -1.70 27.91 23.22
CA PRO A 1064 -2.08 27.90 24.64
C PRO A 1064 -1.05 28.55 25.57
N ALA A 1065 0.26 28.42 25.30
CA ALA A 1065 1.31 28.98 26.13
C ALA A 1065 1.36 30.51 26.00
N VAL A 1066 1.17 31.03 24.79
CA VAL A 1066 1.07 32.49 24.55
C VAL A 1066 -0.23 33.05 25.13
N ALA A 1067 -1.34 32.33 24.98
CA ALA A 1067 -2.63 32.69 25.55
C ALA A 1067 -2.58 32.80 27.08
N ALA A 1068 -1.90 31.86 27.76
CA ALA A 1068 -1.69 31.89 29.21
C ALA A 1068 -0.90 33.12 29.70
N VAL A 1069 -0.22 33.84 28.81
CA VAL A 1069 0.45 35.11 29.14
C VAL A 1069 -0.41 36.31 28.77
N LYS A 1070 -0.97 36.31 27.55
CA LYS A 1070 -1.62 37.50 26.95
C LYS A 1070 -3.14 37.58 27.15
N ALA A 1071 -3.81 36.47 27.48
CA ALA A 1071 -5.27 36.36 27.56
C ALA A 1071 -5.72 35.24 28.54
N LYS A 1072 -5.25 35.31 29.80
CA LYS A 1072 -5.35 34.26 30.84
C LYS A 1072 -6.74 33.69 31.10
N ASP A 1073 -7.78 34.51 30.95
CA ASP A 1073 -9.14 34.15 31.35
C ASP A 1073 -10.06 33.89 30.14
N SER A 1074 -9.52 33.87 28.91
CA SER A 1074 -10.31 33.67 27.71
C SER A 1074 -10.49 32.18 27.40
N PRO A 1075 -11.73 31.66 27.31
CA PRO A 1075 -11.99 30.26 26.94
C PRO A 1075 -11.70 29.98 25.44
N VAL A 1076 -11.42 31.03 24.66
CA VAL A 1076 -11.13 30.99 23.22
C VAL A 1076 -9.64 31.13 22.92
N ALA A 1077 -8.90 31.92 23.70
CA ALA A 1077 -7.48 32.16 23.43
C ALA A 1077 -6.66 30.86 23.56
N GLY A 1078 -5.75 30.63 22.61
CA GLY A 1078 -4.98 29.40 22.47
C GLY A 1078 -5.79 28.19 21.96
N LYS A 1079 -7.10 28.35 21.74
CA LYS A 1079 -8.03 27.29 21.31
C LYS A 1079 -8.94 27.74 20.18
N ALA A 1080 -8.68 28.88 19.54
CA ALA A 1080 -9.55 29.43 18.52
C ALA A 1080 -9.45 28.59 17.23
N ASN A 1081 -10.58 28.03 16.80
CA ASN A 1081 -10.70 27.27 15.56
C ASN A 1081 -11.47 28.02 14.47
N VAL A 1082 -12.13 29.14 14.80
CA VAL A 1082 -12.72 30.07 13.82
C VAL A 1082 -12.01 31.42 13.94
N LEU A 1083 -11.17 31.75 12.96
CA LEU A 1083 -10.30 32.92 12.97
C LEU A 1083 -10.79 33.96 11.96
N ILE A 1084 -11.24 35.11 12.45
CA ILE A 1084 -11.81 36.18 11.62
C ILE A 1084 -10.77 37.27 11.42
N PHE A 1085 -10.34 37.47 10.17
CA PHE A 1085 -9.33 38.48 9.84
C PHE A 1085 -9.95 39.88 9.75
N PRO A 1086 -9.21 40.93 10.15
CA PRO A 1086 -9.76 42.29 10.23
C PRO A 1086 -9.93 42.98 8.86
N ASP A 1087 -9.27 42.49 7.81
CA ASP A 1087 -9.35 42.99 6.43
C ASP A 1087 -8.78 41.97 5.42
N LEU A 1088 -9.05 42.21 4.12
CA LEU A 1088 -8.63 41.32 3.04
C LEU A 1088 -7.12 41.14 2.91
N ASN A 1089 -6.30 42.17 3.22
CA ASN A 1089 -4.85 42.04 3.10
C ASN A 1089 -4.31 41.07 4.13
N SER A 1090 -4.76 41.20 5.38
CA SER A 1090 -4.38 40.29 6.45
C SER A 1090 -4.92 38.87 6.21
N GLY A 1091 -6.18 38.75 5.79
CA GLY A 1091 -6.81 37.46 5.50
C GLY A 1091 -6.18 36.72 4.33
N ASN A 1092 -6.07 37.37 3.16
CA ASN A 1092 -5.58 36.71 1.94
C ASN A 1092 -4.11 36.29 2.04
N ASN A 1093 -3.26 37.13 2.62
CA ASN A 1093 -1.87 36.77 2.87
C ASN A 1093 -1.76 35.71 3.96
N GLY A 1094 -2.57 35.80 5.02
CA GLY A 1094 -2.57 34.87 6.15
C GLY A 1094 -2.86 33.44 5.74
N TYR A 1095 -4.00 33.18 5.06
CA TYR A 1095 -4.35 31.80 4.70
C TYR A 1095 -3.37 31.20 3.69
N LYS A 1096 -2.87 32.00 2.72
CA LYS A 1096 -1.89 31.52 1.73
C LYS A 1096 -0.53 31.23 2.35
N ALA A 1097 -0.08 32.07 3.28
CA ALA A 1097 1.16 31.82 4.01
C ALA A 1097 1.07 30.50 4.79
N VAL A 1098 -0.05 30.28 5.50
CA VAL A 1098 -0.30 29.01 6.21
C VAL A 1098 -0.38 27.84 5.23
N GLN A 1099 -1.12 27.96 4.13
CA GLN A 1099 -1.27 26.92 3.11
C GLN A 1099 0.08 26.49 2.52
N GLN A 1100 0.92 27.45 2.13
CA GLN A 1100 2.20 27.17 1.49
C GLN A 1100 3.26 26.65 2.48
N ALA A 1101 3.29 27.18 3.72
CA ALA A 1101 4.26 26.76 4.72
C ALA A 1101 3.98 25.35 5.27
N SER A 1102 2.70 25.01 5.49
CA SER A 1102 2.29 23.72 6.03
C SER A 1102 1.98 22.67 4.96
N LYS A 1103 1.95 23.06 3.67
CA LYS A 1103 1.46 22.22 2.56
C LYS A 1103 0.05 21.64 2.81
N THR A 1104 -0.77 22.31 3.62
CA THR A 1104 -2.14 21.90 3.92
C THR A 1104 -3.10 22.14 2.75
N ILE A 1105 -4.23 21.46 2.76
CA ILE A 1105 -5.35 21.71 1.86
C ILE A 1105 -6.22 22.83 2.43
N ALA A 1106 -6.53 23.84 1.62
CA ALA A 1106 -7.44 24.92 1.96
C ALA A 1106 -8.71 24.83 1.10
N VAL A 1107 -9.83 24.45 1.70
CA VAL A 1107 -11.10 24.29 0.98
C VAL A 1107 -11.87 25.61 1.02
N GLY A 1108 -11.99 26.27 -0.13
CA GLY A 1108 -12.70 27.54 -0.30
C GLY A 1108 -12.14 28.41 -1.44
N PRO A 1109 -12.60 29.67 -1.58
CA PRO A 1109 -13.46 30.40 -0.64
C PRO A 1109 -14.93 29.96 -0.67
N ILE A 1110 -15.47 29.63 0.49
CA ILE A 1110 -16.88 29.29 0.69
C ILE A 1110 -17.64 30.56 1.07
N LEU A 1111 -18.57 30.97 0.22
CA LEU A 1111 -19.35 32.18 0.41
C LEU A 1111 -20.51 31.95 1.37
N GLN A 1112 -20.82 32.99 2.12
CA GLN A 1112 -21.88 32.99 3.12
C GLN A 1112 -22.74 34.25 2.95
N GLY A 1113 -24.00 34.19 3.39
CA GLY A 1113 -24.93 35.31 3.32
C GLY A 1113 -25.69 35.45 2.00
N LEU A 1114 -25.49 34.55 1.02
CA LEU A 1114 -26.32 34.45 -0.18
C LEU A 1114 -27.56 33.58 0.07
N ARG A 1115 -28.67 33.86 -0.63
CA ARG A 1115 -29.93 33.09 -0.49
C ARG A 1115 -29.83 31.65 -0.99
N LYS A 1116 -28.96 31.40 -1.96
CA LYS A 1116 -28.63 30.06 -2.46
C LYS A 1116 -27.10 29.94 -2.54
N PRO A 1117 -26.52 28.74 -2.37
CA PRO A 1117 -25.09 28.57 -2.26
C PRO A 1117 -24.39 28.75 -3.62
N VAL A 1118 -23.58 29.80 -3.70
CA VAL A 1118 -22.69 30.09 -4.83
C VAL A 1118 -21.30 30.24 -4.26
N ASN A 1119 -20.34 29.44 -4.71
CA ASN A 1119 -18.96 29.49 -4.25
C ASN A 1119 -17.99 29.87 -5.35
N ASP A 1120 -16.94 30.57 -4.94
CA ASP A 1120 -15.88 31.04 -5.83
C ASP A 1120 -14.66 30.13 -5.72
N LEU A 1121 -13.84 30.12 -6.75
CA LEU A 1121 -12.60 29.37 -6.85
C LEU A 1121 -11.45 30.33 -7.13
N SER A 1122 -10.24 29.93 -6.73
CA SER A 1122 -9.04 30.58 -7.23
C SER A 1122 -8.76 30.15 -8.67
N ARG A 1123 -8.24 31.05 -9.51
CA ARG A 1123 -7.73 30.69 -10.85
C ARG A 1123 -6.64 29.60 -10.80
N GLY A 1124 -5.93 29.49 -9.68
CA GLY A 1124 -4.94 28.44 -9.41
C GLY A 1124 -5.52 27.16 -8.80
N ALA A 1125 -6.85 27.02 -8.68
CA ALA A 1125 -7.49 25.85 -8.07
C ALA A 1125 -7.11 24.57 -8.81
N THR A 1126 -6.80 23.55 -8.02
CA THR A 1126 -6.58 22.17 -8.46
C THR A 1126 -7.92 21.47 -8.69
N VAL A 1127 -7.87 20.27 -9.27
CA VAL A 1127 -9.09 19.43 -9.44
C VAL A 1127 -9.69 19.09 -8.08
N ASP A 1128 -8.86 18.78 -7.08
CA ASP A 1128 -9.30 18.47 -5.72
C ASP A 1128 -9.97 19.68 -5.04
N ASP A 1129 -9.49 20.90 -5.29
CA ASP A 1129 -10.12 22.12 -4.77
C ASP A 1129 -11.55 22.29 -5.33
N ILE A 1130 -11.73 22.01 -6.63
CA ILE A 1130 -13.04 22.07 -7.29
C ILE A 1130 -13.98 21.00 -6.72
N VAL A 1131 -13.49 19.76 -6.56
CA VAL A 1131 -14.28 18.65 -5.99
C VAL A 1131 -14.70 18.96 -4.56
N ASN A 1132 -13.77 19.37 -3.70
CA ASN A 1132 -14.05 19.68 -2.30
C ASN A 1132 -15.01 20.87 -2.17
N THR A 1133 -14.80 21.93 -2.97
CA THR A 1133 -15.70 23.11 -2.96
C THR A 1133 -17.10 22.74 -3.44
N ALA A 1134 -17.25 21.89 -4.47
CA ALA A 1134 -18.55 21.42 -4.95
C ALA A 1134 -19.29 20.55 -3.91
N VAL A 1135 -18.58 19.68 -3.19
CA VAL A 1135 -19.14 18.91 -2.07
C VAL A 1135 -19.64 19.84 -0.97
N ILE A 1136 -18.84 20.82 -0.55
CA ILE A 1136 -19.25 21.81 0.46
C ILE A 1136 -20.46 22.61 -0.03
N THR A 1137 -20.47 23.02 -1.29
CA THR A 1137 -21.60 23.73 -1.91
C THR A 1137 -22.88 22.90 -1.84
N ALA A 1138 -22.80 21.59 -2.10
CA ALA A 1138 -23.94 20.68 -1.96
C ALA A 1138 -24.46 20.61 -0.52
N LEU A 1139 -23.57 20.59 0.46
CA LEU A 1139 -23.94 20.56 1.89
C LEU A 1139 -24.57 21.88 2.36
N GLN A 1140 -24.14 23.02 1.84
CA GLN A 1140 -24.76 24.32 2.15
C GLN A 1140 -26.24 24.42 1.73
N THR A 1141 -26.73 23.52 0.87
CA THR A 1141 -28.13 23.50 0.40
C THR A 1141 -29.12 22.87 1.39
N GLU A 1142 -28.66 22.30 2.51
CA GLU A 1142 -29.54 21.76 3.56
C GLU A 1142 -30.32 22.84 4.33
N ASN A 1143 -29.99 24.13 4.14
CA ASN A 1143 -30.60 25.26 4.84
C ASN A 1143 -31.80 25.89 4.12
#